data_AF-A0A4Z2CLY7-F1
#
_entry.id   AF-A0A4Z2CLY7-F1
#
_cell.length_a   1.000
_cell.length_b   1.000
_cell.length_c   1.000
_cell.angle_alpha   90.00
_cell.angle_beta   90.00
_cell.angle_gamma   90.00
#
_symmetry.space_group_name_H-M   'P 1'
#
loop_
_entity.id
_entity.type
_entity.pdbx_description
1 polymer ?
#
loop_
_entity_poly.entity_id
_entity_poly.type
_entity_poly.pdbx_seq_one_letter_code
_entity_poly.pdbx_strand_id
1 'polypeptide(L)'
;MSLGGEACILKLKEEVYFLHDIVERVNKGVNMKTAYSWKFPEKSAFEIKIHSVLSKLNYSTTNRQSNEILHVLLLEIIIDRCLVIFQILSYLCKTYCLYSDSCFKYSNSLSSCVSEHVSAVNFLVNLVSVNRETKENLECKCDCSLQETSHEILGSSDKSIAVDVMRWIADIERFYNNSFENSSKLASKNGERETKSEETQTEISQIRSENCSQVFSSIIQVLIKCLVKPMDIYNLPSETGRFIREVINYPNADNWGLDVSQSILLFLERDISRLIKYLEVQNSSNKRLEDQVNLIKKENVQLHKEILGKQNEFNDLNETLTKELKKKKKKKKKKKKKKKKKKKKKKKKKKKKKKKKKKKKKKKKKKKKKKKKKKKKKKKKKKKKKKKKKKKKKKKKKKKKKKKKKKKKKKKKKKKKKKKKKKKKKKKKKKKKKKKKKKKKKKKKKKKKKKKKKKKKKKKKKKKKKKKKKKKKKKKKKKKKKKKKKKKKKKKENQYQVVKKSIDNLLKLCDTDMIELNDINLSSNPSYVIECYLLELQRKLETTANECQRITKLLDAKEIENQNINSQCSIITTNYEQLTIKINQLTEFNEQLKQQILQKNHTIEQLRDDLIYSNKKIDELENSLLHTNNIKHKLFESKQIQSSIKLNIEQTNLENKLFNEKLNEMNEILLKMAQYPDLNGPIIIENENIEEKSVDEELKGQIQANEHRITLLTEQTKRLRNALLVLNNKKQNMDANNDEDNNHTEQSISEDMKLLSPETDYLLLASNNNDTKLGSEKINIVASIDNNSSENQSVKDYSCGRQKTYTKSTMPSNEINNSHSNVQLWCGPRKGNLIDLIHALFVCCG
;
A
#
# COMPACT_ATOMS: atom_id res chain seq x y z
N MET A 1 -14.84 -7.12 24.15
CA MET A 1 -14.00 -6.36 25.09
C MET A 1 -12.60 -6.19 24.50
N SER A 2 -12.02 -4.98 24.56
CA SER A 2 -10.63 -4.75 24.14
C SER A 2 -9.66 -5.25 25.21
N LEU A 3 -8.54 -5.84 24.78
CA LEU A 3 -7.43 -6.18 25.68
C LEU A 3 -6.98 -4.92 26.43
N GLY A 4 -6.80 -5.02 27.74
CA GLY A 4 -6.45 -3.89 28.60
C GLY A 4 -7.53 -2.80 28.74
N GLY A 5 -8.79 -3.05 28.36
CA GLY A 5 -9.89 -2.12 28.63
C GLY A 5 -10.23 -2.05 30.13
N GLU A 6 -10.61 -0.87 30.62
CA GLU A 6 -10.94 -0.62 32.05
C GLU A 6 -11.98 -1.61 32.59
N ALA A 7 -13.13 -1.71 31.93
CA ALA A 7 -14.19 -2.65 32.31
C ALA A 7 -13.71 -4.11 32.36
N CYS A 8 -12.78 -4.48 31.48
CA CYS A 8 -12.22 -5.83 31.46
C CYS A 8 -11.25 -6.06 32.64
N ILE A 9 -10.42 -5.07 32.97
CA ILE A 9 -9.50 -5.14 34.12
C ILE A 9 -10.29 -5.17 35.43
N LEU A 10 -11.32 -4.33 35.58
CA LEU A 10 -12.21 -4.36 36.74
C LEU A 10 -12.88 -5.71 36.89
N LYS A 11 -13.43 -6.26 35.79
CA LYS A 11 -14.04 -7.59 35.82
C LYS A 11 -13.05 -8.68 36.22
N LEU A 12 -11.83 -8.66 35.67
CA LEU A 12 -10.80 -9.63 36.06
C LEU A 12 -10.41 -9.51 37.54
N LYS A 13 -10.37 -8.30 38.11
CA LYS A 13 -10.14 -8.13 39.56
C LYS A 13 -11.27 -8.76 40.39
N GLU A 14 -12.52 -8.56 40.00
CA GLU A 14 -13.67 -9.20 40.67
C GLU A 14 -13.55 -10.72 40.64
N GLU A 15 -13.19 -11.30 39.49
CA GLU A 15 -13.01 -12.75 39.36
C GLU A 15 -11.86 -13.27 40.24
N VAL A 16 -10.74 -12.54 40.33
CA VAL A 16 -9.65 -12.89 41.25
C VAL A 16 -10.12 -12.84 42.71
N TYR A 17 -10.86 -11.80 43.11
CA TYR A 17 -11.41 -11.70 44.47
C TYR A 17 -12.32 -12.87 44.80
N PHE A 18 -13.23 -13.20 43.88
CA PHE A 18 -14.17 -14.30 44.03
C PHE A 18 -13.45 -15.65 44.20
N LEU A 19 -12.47 -15.94 43.34
CA LEU A 19 -11.70 -17.18 43.43
C LEU A 19 -10.86 -17.25 44.71
N HIS A 20 -10.29 -16.13 45.15
CA HIS A 20 -9.54 -16.08 46.40
C HIS A 20 -10.42 -16.34 47.62
N ASP A 21 -11.62 -15.75 47.67
CA ASP A 21 -12.59 -16.00 48.73
C ASP A 21 -13.04 -17.47 48.78
N ILE A 22 -13.20 -18.12 47.62
CA ILE A 22 -13.42 -19.58 47.57
C ILE A 22 -12.24 -20.34 48.18
N VAL A 23 -11.01 -20.00 47.78
CA VAL A 23 -9.79 -20.64 48.33
C VAL A 23 -9.74 -20.52 49.84
N GLU A 24 -10.01 -19.34 50.41
CA GLU A 24 -10.02 -19.15 51.86
C GLU A 24 -11.16 -19.93 52.55
N ARG A 25 -12.38 -19.90 52.01
CA ARG A 25 -13.52 -20.63 52.58
C ARG A 25 -13.32 -22.13 52.58
N VAL A 26 -12.87 -22.70 51.46
CA VAL A 26 -12.61 -24.14 51.38
C VAL A 26 -11.43 -24.50 52.29
N ASN A 27 -10.36 -23.70 52.32
CA ASN A 27 -9.23 -24.00 53.19
C ASN A 27 -9.57 -23.93 54.68
N LYS A 28 -10.46 -23.02 55.11
CA LYS A 28 -10.95 -22.97 56.50
C LYS A 28 -11.63 -24.28 56.92
N GLY A 29 -12.35 -24.95 56.00
CA GLY A 29 -12.99 -26.24 56.27
C GLY A 29 -12.03 -27.43 56.24
N VAL A 30 -11.01 -27.38 55.37
CA VAL A 30 -10.07 -28.49 55.14
C VAL A 30 -8.86 -28.44 56.06
N ASN A 31 -8.51 -27.23 56.54
CA ASN A 31 -7.31 -26.92 57.32
C ASN A 31 -6.02 -27.38 56.64
N MET A 32 -5.89 -27.17 55.32
CA MET A 32 -4.69 -27.53 54.59
C MET A 32 -3.57 -26.54 54.93
N LYS A 33 -2.50 -27.04 55.57
CA LYS A 33 -1.39 -26.19 56.03
C LYS A 33 -0.55 -25.65 54.88
N THR A 34 -0.42 -26.42 53.79
CA THR A 34 0.49 -26.10 52.68
C THR A 34 -0.20 -26.26 51.34
N ALA A 35 -0.38 -25.15 50.64
CA ALA A 35 -0.66 -25.08 49.21
C ALA A 35 0.41 -24.23 48.55
N TYR A 36 0.82 -24.57 47.34
CA TYR A 36 1.84 -23.80 46.62
C TYR A 36 1.19 -22.97 45.53
N SER A 37 1.45 -21.67 45.56
CA SER A 37 1.09 -20.79 44.46
C SER A 37 2.06 -20.99 43.31
N TRP A 38 1.55 -21.25 42.12
CA TRP A 38 2.38 -21.31 40.91
C TRP A 38 2.94 -19.93 40.54
N LYS A 39 2.17 -18.87 40.79
CA LYS A 39 2.59 -17.49 40.48
C LYS A 39 3.59 -16.95 41.51
N PHE A 40 3.48 -17.39 42.77
CA PHE A 40 4.32 -16.95 43.88
C PHE A 40 4.91 -18.17 44.60
N PRO A 41 5.85 -18.90 43.97
CA PRO A 41 6.33 -20.19 44.44
C PRO A 41 7.04 -20.15 45.80
N GLU A 42 7.54 -18.99 46.20
CA GLU A 42 8.25 -18.78 47.47
C GLU A 42 7.33 -18.62 48.67
N LYS A 43 6.01 -18.49 48.46
CA LYS A 43 5.03 -18.27 49.52
C LYS A 43 3.96 -19.34 49.49
N SER A 44 3.47 -19.71 50.67
CA SER A 44 2.26 -20.52 50.76
C SER A 44 1.13 -19.77 50.05
N ALA A 45 0.30 -20.49 49.28
CA ALA A 45 -0.80 -19.86 48.55
C ALA A 45 -1.76 -19.11 49.47
N PHE A 46 -1.82 -19.52 50.75
CA PHE A 46 -2.65 -18.95 51.81
C PHE A 46 -2.02 -17.72 52.48
N GLU A 47 -0.70 -17.53 52.39
CA GLU A 47 -0.02 -16.35 52.95
C GLU A 47 -0.09 -15.13 52.01
N ILE A 48 -0.50 -15.35 50.76
CA ILE A 48 -0.55 -14.31 49.75
C ILE A 48 -1.77 -13.42 50.02
N LYS A 49 -1.50 -12.19 50.47
CA LYS A 49 -2.49 -11.12 50.64
C LYS A 49 -2.99 -10.61 49.28
N ILE A 50 -3.85 -11.37 48.61
CA ILE A 50 -4.38 -11.04 47.26
C ILE A 50 -5.05 -9.67 47.23
N HIS A 51 -5.75 -9.27 48.30
CA HIS A 51 -6.31 -7.92 48.44
C HIS A 51 -5.23 -6.81 48.34
N SER A 52 -4.05 -7.03 48.91
CA SER A 52 -2.92 -6.09 48.82
C SER A 52 -2.30 -6.08 47.42
N VAL A 53 -2.28 -7.22 46.72
CA VAL A 53 -1.82 -7.28 45.33
C VAL A 53 -2.79 -6.53 44.43
N LEU A 54 -4.09 -6.82 44.50
CA LEU A 54 -5.12 -6.23 43.63
C LEU A 54 -5.32 -4.72 43.83
N SER A 55 -5.11 -4.19 45.04
CA SER A 55 -5.16 -2.75 45.32
C SER A 55 -4.02 -1.96 44.65
N LYS A 56 -2.88 -2.61 44.38
CA LYS A 56 -1.75 -2.00 43.64
C LYS A 56 -1.96 -2.01 42.12
N LEU A 57 -2.85 -2.86 41.61
CA LEU A 57 -3.05 -3.12 40.19
C LEU A 57 -4.07 -2.17 39.55
N ASN A 58 -3.83 -0.86 39.51
CA ASN A 58 -4.85 0.11 39.04
C ASN A 58 -4.82 0.35 37.53
N TYR A 59 -6.01 0.56 36.94
CA TYR A 59 -6.14 0.93 35.53
C TYR A 59 -5.54 2.32 35.29
N SER A 60 -4.73 2.45 34.24
CA SER A 60 -4.13 3.72 33.83
C SER A 60 -4.82 4.25 32.58
N THR A 61 -5.52 5.39 32.67
CA THR A 61 -6.15 6.03 31.50
C THR A 61 -5.12 6.49 30.46
N THR A 62 -3.86 6.69 30.86
CA THR A 62 -2.81 7.26 30.01
C THR A 62 -1.88 6.20 29.39
N ASN A 63 -1.76 5.01 30.00
CA ASN A 63 -0.80 3.99 29.56
C ASN A 63 -1.50 2.68 29.15
N ARG A 64 -1.88 2.61 27.88
CA ARG A 64 -2.50 1.42 27.29
C ARG A 64 -1.63 0.16 27.42
N GLN A 65 -0.32 0.25 27.23
CA GLN A 65 0.57 -0.91 27.31
C GLN A 65 0.63 -1.48 28.74
N SER A 66 0.69 -0.59 29.74
CA SER A 66 0.63 -1.01 31.14
C SER A 66 -0.68 -1.75 31.45
N ASN A 67 -1.81 -1.31 30.90
CA ASN A 67 -3.10 -2.00 31.06
C ASN A 67 -3.13 -3.36 30.36
N GLU A 68 -2.50 -3.50 29.20
CA GLU A 68 -2.40 -4.80 28.51
C GLU A 68 -1.56 -5.79 29.35
N ILE A 69 -0.47 -5.33 29.98
CA ILE A 69 0.31 -6.13 30.94
C ILE A 69 -0.52 -6.47 32.18
N LEU A 70 -1.26 -5.50 32.71
CA LEU A 70 -2.13 -5.67 33.88
C LEU A 70 -3.20 -6.75 33.64
N HIS A 71 -3.78 -6.75 32.45
CA HIS A 71 -4.74 -7.76 32.02
C HIS A 71 -4.12 -9.16 32.06
N VAL A 72 -2.92 -9.34 31.48
CA VAL A 72 -2.23 -10.64 31.48
C VAL A 72 -1.89 -11.08 32.90
N LEU A 73 -1.40 -10.16 33.75
CA LEU A 73 -1.07 -10.44 35.14
C LEU A 73 -2.29 -10.92 35.93
N LEU A 74 -3.45 -10.27 35.76
CA LEU A 74 -4.69 -10.70 36.42
C LEU A 74 -5.15 -12.09 35.95
N LEU A 75 -5.02 -12.41 34.65
CA LEU A 75 -5.30 -13.75 34.15
C LEU A 75 -4.37 -14.81 34.76
N GLU A 76 -3.08 -14.49 34.92
CA GLU A 76 -2.14 -15.40 35.59
C GLU A 76 -2.50 -15.63 37.06
N ILE A 77 -2.99 -14.61 37.77
CA ILE A 77 -3.48 -14.76 39.14
C ILE A 77 -4.77 -15.60 39.19
N ILE A 78 -5.68 -15.45 38.23
CA ILE A 78 -6.86 -16.32 38.10
C ILE A 78 -6.44 -17.78 37.97
N ILE A 79 -5.51 -18.07 37.05
CA ILE A 79 -4.99 -19.42 36.82
C ILE A 79 -4.35 -19.96 38.12
N ASP A 80 -3.53 -19.15 38.78
CA ASP A 80 -2.92 -19.50 40.07
C ASP A 80 -3.97 -19.89 41.13
N ARG A 81 -5.00 -19.06 41.34
CA ARG A 81 -6.06 -19.37 42.32
C ARG A 81 -6.85 -20.62 41.95
N CYS A 82 -7.15 -20.84 40.66
CA CYS A 82 -7.78 -22.07 40.21
C CYS A 82 -6.92 -23.31 40.50
N LEU A 83 -5.60 -23.24 40.28
CA LEU A 83 -4.69 -24.34 40.59
C LEU A 83 -4.64 -24.63 42.10
N VAL A 84 -4.71 -23.60 42.95
CA VAL A 84 -4.80 -23.77 44.41
C VAL A 84 -6.11 -24.46 44.80
N ILE A 85 -7.24 -24.11 44.18
CA ILE A 85 -8.51 -24.83 44.39
C ILE A 85 -8.35 -26.31 44.03
N PHE A 86 -7.72 -26.63 42.89
CA PHE A 86 -7.46 -28.02 42.51
C PHE A 86 -6.55 -28.76 43.50
N GLN A 87 -5.53 -28.09 44.06
CA GLN A 87 -4.69 -28.69 45.11
C GLN A 87 -5.52 -29.02 46.36
N ILE A 88 -6.39 -28.10 46.80
CA ILE A 88 -7.27 -28.33 47.96
C ILE A 88 -8.25 -29.48 47.68
N LEU A 89 -8.86 -29.51 46.51
CA LEU A 89 -9.78 -30.60 46.11
C LEU A 89 -9.05 -31.94 46.04
N SER A 90 -7.82 -31.97 45.51
CA SER A 90 -7.01 -33.19 45.46
C SER A 90 -6.65 -33.67 46.87
N TYR A 91 -6.30 -32.76 47.77
CA TYR A 91 -6.04 -33.07 49.18
C TYR A 91 -7.30 -33.61 49.88
N LEU A 92 -8.46 -33.00 49.63
CA LEU A 92 -9.75 -33.47 50.12
C LEU A 92 -10.04 -34.89 49.65
N CYS A 93 -9.92 -35.15 48.34
CA CYS A 93 -10.12 -36.50 47.80
C CYS A 93 -9.15 -37.50 48.45
N LYS A 94 -7.87 -37.14 48.62
CA LYS A 94 -6.89 -38.01 49.26
C LYS A 94 -7.23 -38.31 50.72
N THR A 95 -7.65 -37.28 51.47
CA THR A 95 -8.03 -37.41 52.89
C THR A 95 -9.28 -38.27 53.01
N TYR A 96 -10.26 -38.08 52.13
CA TYR A 96 -11.47 -38.89 52.09
C TYR A 96 -11.17 -40.35 51.71
N CYS A 97 -10.32 -40.59 50.71
CA CYS A 97 -9.89 -41.95 50.34
C CYS A 97 -9.17 -42.67 51.49
N LEU A 98 -8.29 -41.97 52.22
CA LEU A 98 -7.61 -42.55 53.39
C LEU A 98 -8.59 -42.88 54.51
N TYR A 99 -9.59 -42.02 54.73
CA TYR A 99 -10.63 -42.27 55.72
C TYR A 99 -11.52 -43.46 55.30
N SER A 100 -11.87 -43.57 54.01
CA SER A 100 -12.65 -44.70 53.50
C SER A 100 -11.88 -46.03 53.54
N ASP A 101 -10.57 -46.02 53.25
CA ASP A 101 -9.72 -47.22 53.35
C ASP A 101 -9.60 -47.71 54.81
N SER A 102 -9.62 -46.81 55.79
CA SER A 102 -9.64 -47.18 57.21
C SER A 102 -11.00 -47.77 57.66
N CYS A 103 -12.09 -47.46 56.96
CA CYS A 103 -13.44 -47.95 57.26
C CYS A 103 -13.85 -49.20 56.48
N PHE A 104 -13.12 -49.62 55.44
CA PHE A 104 -13.52 -50.77 54.60
C PHE A 104 -12.37 -51.76 54.37
N LYS A 105 -12.29 -52.80 55.22
CA LYS A 105 -11.40 -53.95 55.03
C LYS A 105 -11.82 -54.94 53.92
N TYR A 106 -12.85 -54.63 53.11
CA TYR A 106 -13.29 -55.49 52.02
C TYR A 106 -13.75 -54.67 50.80
N SER A 107 -12.87 -54.45 49.81
CA SER A 107 -13.17 -54.61 48.37
C SER A 107 -12.04 -54.07 47.47
N ASN A 108 -11.56 -54.93 46.56
CA ASN A 108 -10.49 -54.64 45.59
C ASN A 108 -10.91 -53.72 44.42
N SER A 109 -12.03 -52.97 44.51
CA SER A 109 -12.53 -52.14 43.40
C SER A 109 -12.23 -50.65 43.52
N LEU A 110 -11.86 -50.14 44.70
CA LEU A 110 -11.60 -48.70 44.90
C LEU A 110 -10.23 -48.24 44.33
N SER A 111 -9.28 -49.18 44.25
CA SER A 111 -7.93 -48.96 43.70
C SER A 111 -7.93 -48.47 42.25
N SER A 112 -8.88 -48.91 41.41
CA SER A 112 -8.96 -48.46 40.02
C SER A 112 -9.47 -47.02 39.89
N CYS A 113 -10.42 -46.60 40.73
CA CYS A 113 -10.99 -45.24 40.71
C CYS A 113 -9.95 -44.18 41.11
N VAL A 114 -9.11 -44.48 42.11
CA VAL A 114 -7.99 -43.61 42.53
C VAL A 114 -6.94 -43.52 41.42
N SER A 115 -6.65 -44.62 40.71
CA SER A 115 -5.69 -44.62 39.61
C SER A 115 -6.14 -43.73 38.43
N GLU A 116 -7.43 -43.65 38.14
CA GLU A 116 -7.98 -42.83 37.06
C GLU A 116 -8.00 -41.32 37.39
N HIS A 117 -8.33 -40.96 38.63
CA HIS A 117 -8.27 -39.57 39.10
C HIS A 117 -6.82 -39.05 39.15
N VAL A 118 -5.87 -39.87 39.60
CA VAL A 118 -4.43 -39.54 39.54
C VAL A 118 -3.97 -39.41 38.09
N SER A 119 -4.50 -40.21 37.17
CA SER A 119 -4.20 -40.10 35.73
C SER A 119 -4.75 -38.81 35.12
N ALA A 120 -5.96 -38.39 35.49
CA ALA A 120 -6.56 -37.13 35.03
C ALA A 120 -5.81 -35.89 35.56
N VAL A 121 -5.37 -35.92 36.83
CA VAL A 121 -4.55 -34.87 37.43
C VAL A 121 -3.15 -34.84 36.79
N ASN A 122 -2.50 -36.01 36.59
CA ASN A 122 -1.21 -36.08 35.89
C ASN A 122 -1.30 -35.64 34.42
N PHE A 123 -2.41 -35.90 33.75
CA PHE A 123 -2.66 -35.42 32.39
C PHE A 123 -2.73 -33.89 32.34
N LEU A 124 -3.42 -33.26 33.30
CA LEU A 124 -3.49 -31.80 33.41
C LEU A 124 -2.14 -31.17 33.79
N VAL A 125 -1.40 -31.78 34.71
CA VAL A 125 -0.02 -31.39 35.06
C VAL A 125 0.93 -31.50 33.85
N ASN A 126 0.80 -32.57 33.05
CA ASN A 126 1.57 -32.75 31.81
C ASN A 126 1.21 -31.72 30.73
N LEU A 127 -0.04 -31.27 30.67
CA LEU A 127 -0.48 -30.22 29.75
C LEU A 127 0.16 -28.86 30.09
N VAL A 128 0.38 -28.60 31.37
CA VAL A 128 1.06 -27.39 31.88
C VAL A 128 2.57 -27.47 31.64
N SER A 129 3.20 -28.63 31.78
CA SER A 129 4.64 -28.80 31.54
C SER A 129 5.03 -28.78 30.04
N VAL A 130 4.19 -29.29 29.13
CA VAL A 130 4.41 -29.17 27.67
C VAL A 130 4.38 -27.71 27.18
N ASN A 131 3.68 -26.83 27.89
CA ASN A 131 3.72 -25.37 27.63
C ASN A 131 5.01 -24.70 28.14
N ARG A 132 5.79 -25.36 29.01
CA ARG A 132 7.10 -24.91 29.47
C ARG A 132 8.19 -25.13 28.41
N GLU A 133 8.21 -26.32 27.79
CA GLU A 133 9.20 -26.69 26.75
C GLU A 133 9.00 -25.95 25.41
N THR A 134 7.77 -25.50 25.12
CA THR A 134 7.49 -24.66 23.95
C THR A 134 7.97 -23.22 24.14
N LYS A 135 8.16 -22.76 25.38
CA LYS A 135 8.76 -21.46 25.71
C LYS A 135 10.29 -21.47 25.52
N GLU A 136 10.96 -22.57 25.86
CA GLU A 136 12.42 -22.71 25.70
C GLU A 136 12.85 -22.94 24.23
N ASN A 137 12.00 -23.53 23.40
CA ASN A 137 12.30 -23.74 21.97
C ASN A 137 12.04 -22.52 21.06
N LEU A 138 11.46 -21.43 21.59
CA LEU A 138 11.20 -20.19 20.86
C LEU A 138 12.26 -19.10 21.09
N GLU A 139 13.15 -19.24 22.09
CA GLU A 139 14.22 -18.27 22.36
C GLU A 139 15.55 -18.55 21.62
N CYS A 140 15.70 -19.68 20.93
CA CYS A 140 16.94 -19.99 20.21
C CYS A 140 16.76 -20.05 18.69
N LYS A 141 16.62 -18.87 18.06
CA LYS A 141 17.09 -18.53 16.68
C LYS A 141 16.57 -17.16 16.24
N CYS A 142 17.25 -16.09 16.64
CA CYS A 142 17.19 -14.84 15.90
C CYS A 142 18.55 -14.12 15.89
N ASP A 143 19.55 -14.75 15.28
CA ASP A 143 20.78 -14.05 14.88
C ASP A 143 20.70 -13.56 13.43
N CYS A 144 20.62 -12.23 13.35
CA CYS A 144 21.23 -11.31 12.40
C CYS A 144 21.66 -11.83 11.01
N SER A 145 21.06 -11.25 9.96
CA SER A 145 21.82 -10.43 9.01
C SER A 145 20.88 -9.66 8.08
N LEU A 146 20.83 -8.32 8.21
CA LEU A 146 20.56 -7.46 7.05
C LEU A 146 21.08 -6.05 7.32
N GLN A 147 22.00 -5.67 6.43
CA GLN A 147 22.82 -4.48 6.43
C GLN A 147 22.04 -3.18 6.49
N GLU A 148 22.60 -2.28 7.29
CA GLU A 148 22.42 -0.84 7.30
C GLU A 148 22.41 -0.22 5.89
N THR A 149 21.41 0.63 5.63
CA THR A 149 21.65 1.94 5.01
C THR A 149 20.57 2.92 5.48
N SER A 150 20.95 3.75 6.46
CA SER A 150 20.64 5.18 6.60
C SER A 150 19.19 5.66 6.39
N HIS A 151 18.46 5.84 7.49
CA HIS A 151 17.66 7.05 7.74
C HIS A 151 17.44 7.19 9.25
N GLU A 152 18.33 7.94 9.90
CA GLU A 152 18.17 8.44 11.27
C GLU A 152 17.16 9.60 11.30
N ILE A 153 16.66 9.89 12.51
CA ILE A 153 15.58 10.82 12.90
C ILE A 153 14.21 10.12 13.01
N LEU A 154 14.04 9.25 14.02
CA LEU A 154 12.82 9.00 14.85
C LEU A 154 13.04 7.73 15.72
N GLY A 155 13.97 7.76 16.68
CA GLY A 155 14.29 6.54 17.45
C GLY A 155 14.90 6.75 18.84
N SER A 156 14.70 7.93 19.44
CA SER A 156 15.25 8.25 20.76
C SER A 156 14.26 8.05 21.93
N SER A 157 12.96 7.82 21.68
CA SER A 157 11.98 7.62 22.75
C SER A 157 12.04 6.21 23.35
N ASP A 158 12.23 5.18 22.52
CA ASP A 158 11.99 3.80 22.94
C ASP A 158 13.12 3.24 23.82
N LYS A 159 14.33 3.80 23.69
CA LYS A 159 15.46 3.47 24.58
C LYS A 159 15.38 4.18 25.93
N SER A 160 14.80 5.38 25.98
CA SER A 160 14.56 6.10 27.24
C SER A 160 13.55 5.33 28.08
N ILE A 161 12.45 4.90 27.46
CA ILE A 161 11.36 4.19 28.16
C ILE A 161 11.83 2.84 28.70
N ALA A 162 12.66 2.10 27.96
CA ALA A 162 13.22 0.85 28.46
C ALA A 162 14.15 1.06 29.67
N VAL A 163 14.92 2.14 29.70
CA VAL A 163 15.79 2.50 30.83
C VAL A 163 14.95 2.95 32.04
N ASP A 164 13.88 3.71 31.82
CA ASP A 164 12.98 4.18 32.88
C ASP A 164 12.18 3.03 33.51
N VAL A 165 11.75 2.03 32.71
CA VAL A 165 11.08 0.83 33.22
C VAL A 165 12.02 -0.05 34.03
N MET A 166 13.26 -0.25 33.58
CA MET A 166 14.25 -1.03 34.34
C MET A 166 14.67 -0.32 35.63
N ARG A 167 14.71 1.02 35.63
CA ARG A 167 14.96 1.82 36.83
C ARG A 167 13.82 1.69 37.85
N TRP A 168 12.57 1.75 37.38
CA TRP A 168 11.40 1.57 38.24
C TRP A 168 11.31 0.16 38.87
N ILE A 169 11.67 -0.89 38.12
CA ILE A 169 11.74 -2.26 38.66
C ILE A 169 12.82 -2.35 39.75
N ALA A 170 14.02 -1.80 39.51
CA ALA A 170 15.09 -1.79 40.49
C ALA A 170 14.72 -0.98 41.76
N ASP A 171 13.99 0.13 41.60
CA ASP A 171 13.52 0.95 42.73
C ASP A 171 12.47 0.21 43.59
N ILE A 172 11.59 -0.58 42.96
CA ILE A 172 10.64 -1.46 43.67
C ILE A 172 11.38 -2.57 44.43
N GLU A 173 12.35 -3.23 43.80
CA GLU A 173 13.15 -4.27 44.46
C GLU A 173 13.93 -3.69 45.65
N ARG A 174 14.49 -2.49 45.51
CA ARG A 174 15.21 -1.79 46.58
C ARG A 174 14.30 -1.40 47.73
N PHE A 175 13.07 -0.96 47.45
CA PHE A 175 12.06 -0.66 48.46
C PHE A 175 11.63 -1.90 49.26
N TYR A 176 11.48 -3.05 48.59
CA TYR A 176 11.15 -4.32 49.25
C TYR A 176 12.31 -4.86 50.09
N ASN A 177 13.56 -4.75 49.61
CA ASN A 177 14.73 -5.21 50.37
C ASN A 177 15.01 -4.33 51.61
N ASN A 178 14.83 -3.01 51.51
CA ASN A 178 14.98 -2.11 52.66
C ASN A 178 13.87 -2.29 53.72
N SER A 179 12.72 -2.85 53.34
CA SER A 179 11.63 -3.17 54.29
C SER A 179 11.93 -4.43 55.12
N PHE A 180 12.93 -5.23 54.72
CA PHE A 180 13.32 -6.48 55.37
C PHE A 180 14.39 -6.30 56.46
N GLU A 181 15.21 -5.25 56.40
CA GLU A 181 16.26 -4.99 57.41
C GLU A 181 15.74 -4.32 58.70
N ASN A 182 14.54 -3.73 58.67
CA ASN A 182 13.96 -3.07 59.85
C ASN A 182 13.11 -4.00 60.73
N SER A 183 12.82 -5.24 60.30
CA SER A 183 12.01 -6.21 61.05
C SER A 183 12.83 -7.27 61.81
N SER A 184 14.16 -7.34 61.61
CA SER A 184 15.02 -8.34 62.26
C SER A 184 15.61 -7.93 63.61
N LYS A 185 15.34 -6.70 64.11
CA LYS A 185 15.88 -6.20 65.39
C LYS A 185 14.95 -6.30 66.60
N LEU A 186 13.80 -6.97 66.51
CA LEU A 186 12.82 -7.05 67.61
C LEU A 186 12.55 -8.45 68.18
N ALA A 187 13.27 -9.49 67.76
CA ALA A 187 13.03 -10.87 68.18
C ALA A 187 14.19 -11.51 68.95
N SER A 188 14.85 -10.76 69.83
CA SER A 188 15.82 -11.34 70.79
C SER A 188 15.65 -10.74 72.18
N LYS A 189 14.61 -11.17 72.91
CA LYS A 189 14.62 -11.21 74.38
C LYS A 189 13.39 -11.97 74.89
N ASN A 190 13.66 -12.81 75.88
CA ASN A 190 12.76 -13.64 76.68
C ASN A 190 12.47 -15.00 76.02
N GLY A 191 12.86 -16.15 76.59
CA GLY A 191 13.34 -16.44 77.93
C GLY A 191 12.91 -17.86 78.24
N GLU A 192 13.85 -18.69 78.66
CA GLU A 192 13.66 -20.08 79.06
C GLU A 192 12.53 -20.22 80.10
N ARG A 193 11.70 -21.26 79.93
CA ARG A 193 11.17 -22.03 81.05
C ARG A 193 10.91 -23.47 80.63
N GLU A 194 11.70 -24.35 81.21
CA GLU A 194 11.40 -25.76 81.40
C GLU A 194 10.03 -25.90 82.08
N THR A 195 9.26 -26.91 81.69
CA THR A 195 8.85 -28.00 82.60
C THR A 195 8.04 -29.07 81.86
N LYS A 196 8.50 -30.31 82.06
CA LYS A 196 7.76 -31.53 82.40
C LYS A 196 6.88 -32.21 81.35
N SER A 197 7.24 -33.48 81.19
CA SER A 197 6.47 -34.59 80.67
C SER A 197 5.08 -34.68 81.29
N GLU A 198 4.08 -34.90 80.45
CA GLU A 198 2.93 -35.73 80.78
C GLU A 198 2.44 -36.38 79.49
N GLU A 199 2.58 -37.71 79.45
CA GLU A 199 1.93 -38.57 78.48
C GLU A 199 0.42 -38.51 78.75
N THR A 200 -0.32 -37.80 77.91
CA THR A 200 -1.77 -37.97 77.82
C THR A 200 -2.12 -38.49 76.43
N GLN A 201 -2.45 -39.78 76.39
CA GLN A 201 -3.30 -40.37 75.38
C GLN A 201 -4.66 -39.65 75.41
N THR A 202 -4.82 -38.57 74.64
CA THR A 202 -6.14 -38.00 74.37
C THR A 202 -6.79 -38.77 73.23
N GLU A 203 -7.90 -39.41 73.57
CA GLU A 203 -8.91 -39.99 72.67
C GLU A 203 -9.23 -39.07 71.48
N ILE A 204 -8.80 -39.46 70.28
CA ILE A 204 -9.19 -38.86 68.98
C ILE A 204 -10.51 -39.50 68.47
N SER A 205 -11.32 -40.09 69.35
CA SER A 205 -12.51 -40.86 68.95
C SER A 205 -13.85 -40.11 69.06
N GLN A 206 -13.87 -38.82 69.44
CA GLN A 206 -15.14 -38.11 69.70
C GLN A 206 -15.30 -36.71 69.05
N ILE A 207 -14.57 -36.37 67.99
CA ILE A 207 -15.05 -35.33 67.06
C ILE A 207 -16.05 -35.98 66.10
N ARG A 208 -17.26 -36.26 66.61
CA ARG A 208 -18.41 -36.74 65.84
C ARG A 208 -18.93 -35.62 64.92
N SER A 209 -18.27 -35.51 63.78
CA SER A 209 -18.76 -35.33 62.40
C SER A 209 -19.99 -34.50 62.01
N GLU A 210 -20.64 -33.69 62.85
CA GLU A 210 -21.77 -32.85 62.38
C GLU A 210 -21.33 -31.83 61.31
N ASN A 211 -20.11 -31.30 61.41
CA ASN A 211 -19.55 -30.37 60.42
C ASN A 211 -19.14 -31.03 59.08
N CYS A 212 -18.81 -32.33 59.08
CA CYS A 212 -18.33 -33.00 57.86
C CYS A 212 -19.45 -33.17 56.82
N SER A 213 -20.67 -33.47 57.27
CA SER A 213 -21.86 -33.55 56.40
C SER A 213 -22.14 -32.20 55.73
N GLN A 214 -22.05 -31.10 56.48
CA GLN A 214 -22.35 -29.76 55.98
C GLN A 214 -21.27 -29.25 55.00
N VAL A 215 -20.01 -29.56 55.26
CA VAL A 215 -18.90 -29.28 54.33
C VAL A 215 -19.03 -30.13 53.06
N PHE A 216 -19.35 -31.42 53.18
CA PHE A 216 -19.56 -32.29 52.03
C PHE A 216 -20.75 -31.84 51.17
N SER A 217 -21.87 -31.48 51.80
CA SER A 217 -23.04 -30.89 51.12
C SER A 217 -22.69 -29.61 50.38
N SER A 218 -21.89 -28.72 51.00
CA SER A 218 -21.42 -27.48 50.36
C SER A 218 -20.51 -27.76 49.15
N ILE A 219 -19.60 -28.73 49.26
CA ILE A 219 -18.71 -29.14 48.16
C ILE A 219 -19.52 -29.76 47.01
N ILE A 220 -20.46 -30.65 47.33
CA ILE A 220 -21.36 -31.28 46.36
C ILE A 220 -22.17 -30.19 45.63
N GLN A 221 -22.76 -29.22 46.34
CA GLN A 221 -23.49 -28.12 45.69
C GLN A 221 -22.62 -27.27 44.76
N VAL A 222 -21.36 -27.01 45.13
CA VAL A 222 -20.43 -26.27 44.27
C VAL A 222 -20.06 -27.10 43.04
N LEU A 223 -19.70 -28.37 43.22
CA LEU A 223 -19.39 -29.30 42.12
C LEU A 223 -20.57 -29.42 41.16
N ILE A 224 -21.78 -29.57 41.68
CA ILE A 224 -23.02 -29.60 40.93
C ILE A 224 -23.19 -28.33 40.09
N LYS A 225 -23.09 -27.14 40.70
CA LYS A 225 -23.23 -25.88 39.97
C LYS A 225 -22.17 -25.73 38.89
N CYS A 226 -20.95 -26.22 39.16
CA CYS A 226 -19.84 -26.18 38.23
C CYS A 226 -19.93 -27.21 37.10
N LEU A 227 -20.61 -28.36 37.28
CA LEU A 227 -20.69 -29.44 36.27
C LEU A 227 -22.00 -29.42 35.48
N VAL A 228 -23.14 -29.23 36.16
CA VAL A 228 -24.47 -29.25 35.52
C VAL A 228 -24.61 -28.08 34.57
N LYS A 229 -24.14 -26.88 34.94
CA LYS A 229 -24.25 -25.68 34.10
C LYS A 229 -23.50 -25.82 32.77
N PRO A 230 -22.23 -26.27 32.70
CA PRO A 230 -21.59 -26.59 31.42
C PRO A 230 -22.32 -27.67 30.64
N MET A 231 -22.79 -28.74 31.29
CA MET A 231 -23.52 -29.81 30.61
C MET A 231 -24.79 -29.26 29.93
N ASP A 232 -25.57 -28.42 30.63
CA ASP A 232 -26.75 -27.75 30.06
C ASP A 232 -26.37 -26.80 28.91
N ILE A 233 -25.31 -25.98 29.08
CA ILE A 233 -24.82 -25.06 28.03
C ILE A 233 -24.44 -25.83 26.75
N TYR A 234 -23.86 -27.03 26.89
CA TYR A 234 -23.45 -27.86 25.76
C TYR A 234 -24.55 -28.84 25.30
N ASN A 235 -25.76 -28.76 25.86
CA ASN A 235 -26.86 -29.70 25.63
C ASN A 235 -26.44 -31.17 25.82
N LEU A 236 -25.58 -31.43 26.80
CA LEU A 236 -25.18 -32.77 27.20
C LEU A 236 -26.12 -33.27 28.30
N PRO A 237 -26.64 -34.51 28.20
CA PRO A 237 -27.46 -35.06 29.26
C PRO A 237 -26.62 -35.23 30.54
N SER A 238 -27.01 -34.53 31.61
CA SER A 238 -26.39 -34.67 32.92
C SER A 238 -27.20 -35.64 33.79
N GLU A 239 -26.62 -36.78 34.13
CA GLU A 239 -27.19 -37.71 35.12
C GLU A 239 -27.22 -37.06 36.51
N THR A 240 -26.18 -36.30 36.83
CA THR A 240 -26.09 -35.52 38.06
C THR A 240 -27.23 -34.51 38.14
N GLY A 241 -27.40 -33.68 37.10
CA GLY A 241 -28.47 -32.68 37.02
C GLY A 241 -29.88 -33.29 37.02
N ARG A 242 -30.05 -34.50 36.46
CA ARG A 242 -31.32 -35.24 36.56
C ARG A 242 -31.58 -35.71 37.99
N PHE A 243 -30.61 -36.40 38.60
CA PHE A 243 -30.71 -36.89 39.97
C PHE A 243 -31.02 -35.76 40.96
N ILE A 244 -30.39 -34.61 40.79
CA ILE A 244 -30.62 -33.45 41.64
C ILE A 244 -32.03 -32.89 41.52
N ARG A 245 -32.58 -32.84 40.30
CA ARG A 245 -33.99 -32.44 40.11
C ARG A 245 -34.96 -33.41 40.75
N GLU A 246 -34.61 -34.69 40.80
CA GLU A 246 -35.40 -35.74 41.45
C GLU A 246 -35.27 -35.68 42.99
N VAL A 247 -34.08 -35.40 43.52
CA VAL A 247 -33.78 -35.41 44.97
C VAL A 247 -34.09 -34.09 45.69
N ILE A 248 -33.88 -32.92 45.07
CA ILE A 248 -34.17 -31.61 45.69
C ILE A 248 -35.65 -31.44 46.05
N ASN A 249 -36.55 -32.19 45.41
CA ASN A 249 -37.99 -32.14 45.71
C ASN A 249 -38.41 -32.92 46.97
N TYR A 250 -37.48 -33.61 47.66
CA TYR A 250 -37.80 -34.29 48.92
C TYR A 250 -37.65 -33.35 50.12
N PRO A 251 -38.73 -33.09 50.90
CA PRO A 251 -38.74 -32.08 51.97
C PRO A 251 -37.95 -32.43 53.24
N ASN A 252 -37.28 -33.59 53.33
CA ASN A 252 -36.46 -34.01 54.49
C ASN A 252 -35.02 -34.38 54.07
N ALA A 253 -34.33 -33.44 53.40
CA ALA A 253 -33.03 -33.67 52.79
C ALA A 253 -31.83 -33.49 53.75
N ASP A 254 -32.01 -33.40 55.06
CA ASP A 254 -30.90 -33.14 55.99
C ASP A 254 -30.02 -34.38 56.28
N ASN A 255 -30.43 -35.56 55.79
CA ASN A 255 -29.72 -36.81 56.01
C ASN A 255 -29.49 -37.57 54.69
N TRP A 256 -28.53 -37.10 53.89
CA TRP A 256 -28.10 -37.80 52.68
C TRP A 256 -27.34 -39.04 53.12
N GLY A 257 -28.03 -40.19 53.14
CA GLY A 257 -27.42 -41.47 53.46
C GLY A 257 -26.17 -41.72 52.59
N LEU A 258 -25.24 -42.54 53.11
CA LEU A 258 -23.98 -42.89 52.44
C LEU A 258 -24.23 -43.36 50.99
N ASP A 259 -25.30 -44.12 50.77
CA ASP A 259 -25.72 -44.64 49.45
C ASP A 259 -26.09 -43.53 48.44
N VAL A 260 -26.70 -42.45 48.91
CA VAL A 260 -27.06 -41.27 48.10
C VAL A 260 -25.79 -40.55 47.66
N SER A 261 -24.84 -40.39 48.58
CA SER A 261 -23.53 -39.77 48.31
C SER A 261 -22.71 -40.58 47.30
N GLN A 262 -22.72 -41.91 47.41
CA GLN A 262 -22.03 -42.80 46.49
C GLN A 262 -22.65 -42.80 45.08
N SER A 263 -23.98 -42.72 45.00
CA SER A 263 -24.70 -42.58 43.73
C SER A 263 -24.36 -41.28 43.02
N ILE A 264 -24.27 -40.16 43.76
CA ILE A 264 -23.89 -38.85 43.19
C ILE A 264 -22.47 -38.88 42.64
N LEU A 265 -21.53 -39.50 43.34
CA LEU A 265 -20.15 -39.63 42.86
C LEU A 265 -20.08 -40.41 41.54
N LEU A 266 -20.84 -41.50 41.41
CA LEU A 266 -20.93 -42.27 40.16
C LEU A 266 -21.57 -41.44 39.01
N PHE A 267 -22.60 -40.64 39.30
CA PHE A 267 -23.21 -39.76 38.29
C PHE A 267 -22.27 -38.63 37.85
N LEU A 268 -21.52 -38.07 38.80
CA LEU A 268 -20.49 -37.06 38.52
C LEU A 268 -19.40 -37.65 37.62
N GLU A 269 -18.92 -38.85 37.90
CA GLU A 269 -17.91 -39.54 37.10
C GLU A 269 -18.38 -39.75 35.65
N ARG A 270 -19.64 -40.17 35.47
CA ARG A 270 -20.24 -40.35 34.14
C ARG A 270 -20.40 -39.03 33.39
N ASP A 271 -20.82 -37.97 34.06
CA ASP A 271 -20.98 -36.65 33.45
C ASP A 271 -19.63 -36.04 33.08
N ILE A 272 -18.60 -36.19 33.93
CA ILE A 272 -17.21 -35.81 33.62
C ILE A 272 -16.71 -36.59 32.40
N SER A 273 -16.94 -37.90 32.36
CA SER A 273 -16.56 -38.74 31.22
C SER A 273 -17.23 -38.31 29.91
N ARG A 274 -18.52 -37.90 29.96
CA ARG A 274 -19.22 -37.33 28.80
C ARG A 274 -18.61 -36.01 28.37
N LEU A 275 -18.31 -35.13 29.32
CA LEU A 275 -17.69 -33.84 29.05
C LEU A 275 -16.30 -34.00 28.41
N ILE A 276 -15.49 -34.94 28.90
CA ILE A 276 -14.18 -35.29 28.32
C ILE A 276 -14.34 -35.75 26.87
N LYS A 277 -15.23 -36.72 26.60
CA LYS A 277 -15.50 -37.18 25.22
C LYS A 277 -15.97 -36.06 24.31
N TYR A 278 -16.83 -35.17 24.81
CA TYR A 278 -17.27 -33.98 24.06
C TYR A 278 -16.08 -33.07 23.72
N LEU A 279 -15.23 -32.77 24.71
CA LEU A 279 -14.04 -31.95 24.51
C LEU A 279 -13.05 -32.59 23.53
N GLU A 280 -12.85 -33.90 23.54
CA GLU A 280 -12.01 -34.61 22.57
C GLU A 280 -12.54 -34.49 21.13
N VAL A 281 -13.86 -34.60 20.96
CA VAL A 281 -14.53 -34.40 19.66
C VAL A 281 -14.35 -32.95 19.19
N GLN A 282 -14.54 -31.97 20.07
CA GLN A 282 -14.31 -30.56 19.75
C GLN A 282 -12.85 -30.27 19.42
N ASN A 283 -11.91 -30.85 20.16
CA ASN A 283 -10.48 -30.66 19.92
C ASN A 283 -10.06 -31.26 18.57
N SER A 284 -10.63 -32.41 18.20
CA SER A 284 -10.45 -33.02 16.87
C SER A 284 -11.01 -32.14 15.75
N SER A 285 -12.17 -31.51 15.98
CA SER A 285 -12.76 -30.54 15.06
C SER A 285 -11.90 -29.29 14.90
N ASN A 286 -11.40 -28.74 16.02
CA ASN A 286 -10.51 -27.58 16.04
C ASN A 286 -9.20 -27.85 15.31
N LYS A 287 -8.61 -29.03 15.51
CA LYS A 287 -7.41 -29.47 14.75
C LYS A 287 -7.67 -29.51 13.24
N ARG A 288 -8.84 -29.98 12.81
CA ARG A 288 -9.24 -29.98 11.40
C ARG A 288 -9.42 -28.56 10.85
N LEU A 289 -9.98 -27.63 11.64
CA LEU A 289 -10.08 -26.22 11.27
C LEU A 289 -8.72 -25.56 11.19
N GLU A 290 -7.82 -25.85 12.12
CA GLU A 290 -6.45 -25.36 12.11
C GLU A 290 -5.68 -25.82 10.87
N ASP A 291 -5.84 -27.10 10.49
CA ASP A 291 -5.31 -27.64 9.24
C ASP A 291 -5.87 -26.92 8.00
N GLN A 292 -7.17 -26.58 7.99
CA GLN A 292 -7.78 -25.78 6.92
C GLN A 292 -7.21 -24.36 6.87
N VAL A 293 -7.07 -23.69 8.02
CA VAL A 293 -6.44 -22.36 8.11
C VAL A 293 -5.01 -22.40 7.60
N ASN A 294 -4.25 -23.43 7.96
CA ASN A 294 -2.89 -23.63 7.49
C ASN A 294 -2.82 -23.90 5.98
N LEU A 295 -3.81 -24.60 5.42
CA LEU A 295 -3.94 -24.78 3.98
C LEU A 295 -4.24 -23.44 3.27
N ILE A 296 -5.18 -22.65 3.78
CA ILE A 296 -5.52 -21.31 3.25
C ILE A 296 -4.30 -20.37 3.33
N LYS A 297 -3.55 -20.37 4.44
CA LYS A 297 -2.31 -19.59 4.57
C LYS A 297 -1.30 -19.97 3.48
N LYS A 298 -1.12 -21.26 3.18
CA LYS A 298 -0.26 -21.73 2.09
C LYS A 298 -0.75 -21.27 0.71
N GLU A 299 -2.06 -21.30 0.47
CA GLU A 299 -2.66 -20.81 -0.78
C GLU A 299 -2.51 -19.29 -0.95
N ASN A 300 -2.67 -18.52 0.13
CA ASN A 300 -2.48 -17.07 0.13
C ASN A 300 -1.02 -16.68 -0.18
N VAL A 301 -0.05 -17.37 0.41
CA VAL A 301 1.37 -17.17 0.08
C VAL A 301 1.65 -17.46 -1.41
N GLN A 302 0.98 -18.48 -1.97
CA GLN A 302 1.10 -18.82 -3.38
C GLN A 302 0.46 -17.77 -4.29
N LEU A 303 -0.74 -17.28 -3.96
CA LEU A 303 -1.42 -16.19 -4.67
C LEU A 303 -0.60 -14.90 -4.62
N HIS A 304 -0.02 -14.57 -3.47
CA HIS A 304 0.79 -13.38 -3.32
C HIS A 304 2.05 -13.42 -4.22
N LYS A 305 2.70 -14.59 -4.32
CA LYS A 305 3.79 -14.82 -5.28
C LYS A 305 3.34 -14.65 -6.74
N GLU A 306 2.12 -15.08 -7.09
CA GLU A 306 1.57 -14.89 -8.44
C GLU A 306 1.26 -13.42 -8.76
N ILE A 307 0.69 -12.68 -7.80
CA ILE A 307 0.42 -11.23 -7.92
C ILE A 307 1.74 -10.48 -8.14
N LEU A 308 2.75 -10.74 -7.31
CA LEU A 308 4.07 -10.13 -7.45
C LEU A 308 4.72 -10.47 -8.80
N GLY A 309 4.51 -11.70 -9.29
CA GLY A 309 4.91 -12.11 -10.63
C GLY A 309 4.24 -11.28 -11.73
N LYS A 310 2.92 -11.08 -11.66
CA LYS A 310 2.15 -10.28 -12.63
C LYS A 310 2.54 -8.79 -12.58
N GLN A 311 2.78 -8.24 -11.40
CA GLN A 311 3.17 -6.84 -11.22
C GLN A 311 4.54 -6.56 -11.85
N ASN A 312 5.47 -7.51 -11.72
CA ASN A 312 6.76 -7.45 -12.43
C ASN A 312 6.60 -7.52 -13.96
N GLU A 313 5.68 -8.35 -14.48
CA GLU A 313 5.37 -8.38 -15.91
C GLU A 313 4.75 -7.07 -16.42
N PHE A 314 3.89 -6.43 -15.62
CA PHE A 314 3.29 -5.13 -15.91
C PHE A 314 4.36 -4.01 -15.96
N ASN A 315 5.28 -3.99 -15.00
CA ASN A 315 6.40 -3.05 -14.96
C ASN A 315 7.31 -3.19 -16.20
N ASP A 316 7.61 -4.42 -16.62
CA ASP A 316 8.35 -4.71 -17.86
C ASP A 316 7.63 -4.21 -19.13
N LEU A 317 6.29 -4.30 -19.14
CA LEU A 317 5.45 -3.81 -20.22
C LEU A 317 5.47 -2.27 -20.28
N ASN A 318 5.32 -1.60 -19.14
CA ASN A 318 5.40 -0.14 -19.02
C ASN A 318 6.77 0.39 -19.43
N GLU A 319 7.86 -0.26 -19.02
CA GLU A 319 9.20 0.10 -19.45
C GLU A 319 9.38 -0.05 -20.97
N THR A 320 8.71 -1.06 -21.57
CA THR A 320 8.69 -1.25 -23.02
C THR A 320 7.89 -0.14 -23.73
N LEU A 321 6.72 0.22 -23.21
CA LEU A 321 5.85 1.27 -23.75
C LEU A 321 6.52 2.65 -23.69
N THR A 322 7.18 2.99 -22.58
CA THR A 322 7.93 4.25 -22.45
C THR A 322 9.11 4.31 -23.44
N LYS A 323 9.81 3.19 -23.68
CA LYS A 323 10.85 3.08 -24.72
C LYS A 323 10.27 3.27 -26.13
N GLU A 324 9.07 2.79 -26.41
CA GLU A 324 8.33 2.99 -27.67
C GLU A 324 7.97 4.47 -27.88
N LEU A 325 7.39 5.11 -26.86
CA LEU A 325 7.03 6.53 -26.85
C LEU A 325 8.27 7.43 -27.07
N LYS A 326 9.37 7.17 -26.36
CA LYS A 326 10.66 7.88 -26.56
C LYS A 326 11.18 7.72 -28.01
N LYS A 327 10.96 6.57 -28.67
CA LYS A 327 11.28 6.40 -30.11
C LYS A 327 10.33 7.19 -31.02
N LYS A 328 9.01 7.18 -30.76
CA LYS A 328 8.01 7.96 -31.51
C LYS A 328 8.30 9.48 -31.41
N LYS A 329 8.55 10.02 -30.21
CA LYS A 329 8.98 11.42 -29.98
C LYS A 329 10.26 11.76 -30.77
N LYS A 330 11.29 10.89 -30.76
CA LYS A 330 12.53 11.05 -31.56
C LYS A 330 12.28 11.01 -33.08
N LYS A 331 11.32 10.21 -33.57
CA LYS A 331 10.91 10.20 -35.00
C LYS A 331 10.16 11.49 -35.38
N LYS A 332 9.21 11.97 -34.56
CA LYS A 332 8.50 13.26 -34.76
C LYS A 332 9.49 14.44 -34.80
N LYS A 333 10.43 14.57 -33.84
CA LYS A 333 11.49 15.62 -33.84
C LYS A 333 12.35 15.59 -35.12
N LYS A 334 12.68 14.40 -35.66
CA LYS A 334 13.41 14.26 -36.94
C LYS A 334 12.59 14.68 -38.16
N LYS A 335 11.28 14.36 -38.21
CA LYS A 335 10.37 14.81 -39.27
C LYS A 335 10.22 16.35 -39.25
N LYS A 336 10.00 16.98 -38.08
CA LYS A 336 9.98 18.46 -37.92
C LYS A 336 11.28 19.11 -38.42
N LYS A 337 12.47 18.60 -38.03
CA LYS A 337 13.77 19.10 -38.52
C LYS A 337 13.97 18.96 -40.04
N LYS A 338 13.42 17.90 -40.68
CA LYS A 338 13.44 17.74 -42.15
C LYS A 338 12.51 18.75 -42.84
N LYS A 339 11.28 18.97 -42.33
CA LYS A 339 10.33 19.97 -42.84
C LYS A 339 10.93 21.40 -42.77
N LYS A 340 11.52 21.81 -41.63
CA LYS A 340 12.22 23.12 -41.49
C LYS A 340 13.37 23.30 -42.49
N LYS A 341 14.16 22.26 -42.76
CA LYS A 341 15.23 22.31 -43.79
C LYS A 341 14.68 22.44 -45.22
N LYS A 342 13.57 21.79 -45.56
CA LYS A 342 12.89 21.97 -46.86
C LYS A 342 12.34 23.40 -47.01
N LYS A 343 11.65 23.95 -45.99
CA LYS A 343 11.18 25.36 -45.98
C LYS A 343 12.33 26.37 -46.17
N LYS A 344 13.46 26.23 -45.44
CA LYS A 344 14.67 27.10 -45.62
C LYS A 344 15.29 26.99 -47.03
N LYS A 345 15.28 25.80 -47.67
CA LYS A 345 15.73 25.63 -49.07
C LYS A 345 14.78 26.31 -50.08
N LYS A 346 13.45 26.20 -49.91
CA LYS A 346 12.46 26.89 -50.76
C LYS A 346 12.59 28.42 -50.64
N LYS A 347 12.70 29.00 -49.43
CA LYS A 347 12.94 30.46 -49.21
C LYS A 347 14.23 30.94 -49.91
N LYS A 348 15.33 30.17 -49.85
CA LYS A 348 16.59 30.50 -50.58
C LYS A 348 16.46 30.45 -52.11
N LYS A 349 15.70 29.51 -52.67
CA LYS A 349 15.41 29.46 -54.13
C LYS A 349 14.56 30.67 -54.57
N LYS A 350 13.51 31.05 -53.81
CA LYS A 350 12.69 32.26 -54.08
C LYS A 350 13.55 33.56 -54.04
N LYS A 351 14.41 33.75 -53.02
CA LYS A 351 15.34 34.91 -52.96
C LYS A 351 16.33 34.95 -54.14
N LYS A 352 16.83 33.81 -54.62
CA LYS A 352 17.70 33.75 -55.83
C LYS A 352 16.93 34.11 -57.11
N LYS A 353 15.69 33.64 -57.29
CA LYS A 353 14.83 34.03 -58.44
C LYS A 353 14.52 35.55 -58.42
N LYS A 354 14.14 36.14 -57.28
CA LYS A 354 13.94 37.61 -57.14
C LYS A 354 15.22 38.40 -57.49
N LYS A 355 16.41 37.97 -57.05
CA LYS A 355 17.69 38.61 -57.43
C LYS A 355 18.02 38.50 -58.93
N LYS A 356 17.70 37.38 -59.61
CA LYS A 356 17.84 37.24 -61.07
C LYS A 356 16.87 38.17 -61.83
N LYS A 357 15.59 38.27 -61.41
CA LYS A 357 14.61 39.21 -62.00
C LYS A 357 15.06 40.68 -61.83
N LYS A 358 15.52 41.10 -60.63
CA LYS A 358 16.09 42.47 -60.41
C LYS A 358 17.33 42.74 -61.29
N LYS A 359 18.20 41.76 -61.52
CA LYS A 359 19.35 41.90 -62.45
C LYS A 359 18.92 42.03 -63.93
N LYS A 360 17.91 41.29 -64.39
CA LYS A 360 17.34 41.43 -65.75
C LYS A 360 16.68 42.81 -65.94
N LYS A 361 15.87 43.30 -64.97
CA LYS A 361 15.30 44.68 -65.01
C LYS A 361 16.39 45.76 -65.04
N LYS A 362 17.48 45.63 -64.26
CA LYS A 362 18.64 46.56 -64.32
C LYS A 362 19.37 46.52 -65.67
N LYS A 363 19.50 45.35 -66.32
CA LYS A 363 20.07 45.23 -67.67
C LYS A 363 19.16 45.88 -68.75
N LYS A 364 17.83 45.69 -68.70
CA LYS A 364 16.87 46.37 -69.59
C LYS A 364 16.89 47.90 -69.41
N LYS A 365 16.89 48.42 -68.17
CA LYS A 365 17.05 49.88 -67.91
C LYS A 365 18.40 50.42 -68.43
N LYS A 366 19.50 49.66 -68.33
CA LYS A 366 20.80 50.04 -68.93
C LYS A 366 20.79 50.03 -70.46
N LYS A 367 20.10 49.10 -71.13
CA LYS A 367 19.93 49.10 -72.59
C LYS A 367 19.06 50.28 -73.06
N LYS A 368 17.95 50.60 -72.40
CA LYS A 368 17.12 51.81 -72.68
C LYS A 368 17.92 53.12 -72.48
N LYS A 369 18.71 53.24 -71.40
CA LYS A 369 19.62 54.39 -71.19
C LYS A 369 20.74 54.48 -72.25
N LYS A 370 21.24 53.35 -72.78
CA LYS A 370 22.21 53.33 -73.90
C LYS A 370 21.57 53.75 -75.24
N LYS A 371 20.32 53.35 -75.55
CA LYS A 371 19.58 53.82 -76.74
C LYS A 371 19.27 55.33 -76.65
N LYS A 372 18.76 55.85 -75.51
CA LYS A 372 18.59 57.30 -75.28
C LYS A 372 19.92 58.09 -75.37
N LYS A 373 21.05 57.51 -74.90
CA LYS A 373 22.39 58.11 -75.07
C LYS A 373 22.91 58.06 -76.52
N LYS A 374 22.54 57.08 -77.35
CA LYS A 374 22.88 57.06 -78.79
C LYS A 374 22.08 58.13 -79.56
N LYS A 375 20.77 58.30 -79.31
CA LYS A 375 19.95 59.42 -79.88
C LYS A 375 20.48 60.80 -79.44
N LYS A 376 20.80 61.01 -78.15
CA LYS A 376 21.44 62.27 -77.67
C LYS A 376 22.87 62.48 -78.20
N LYS A 377 23.61 61.41 -78.57
CA LYS A 377 24.95 61.51 -79.19
C LYS A 377 24.91 61.89 -80.68
N LYS A 378 23.87 61.51 -81.44
CA LYS A 378 23.65 62.02 -82.82
C LYS A 378 23.34 63.53 -82.79
N LYS A 379 22.40 64.00 -81.94
CA LYS A 379 22.13 65.45 -81.74
C LYS A 379 23.34 66.25 -81.19
N LYS A 380 24.17 65.67 -80.30
CA LYS A 380 25.41 66.33 -79.79
C LYS A 380 26.62 66.26 -80.74
N LYS A 381 26.65 65.40 -81.77
CA LYS A 381 27.73 65.38 -82.78
C LYS A 381 27.63 66.58 -83.72
N LYS A 382 26.40 67.02 -84.09
CA LYS A 382 26.17 68.32 -84.79
C LYS A 382 26.62 69.54 -83.94
N LYS A 383 26.31 69.59 -82.62
CA LYS A 383 26.76 70.69 -81.71
C LYS A 383 28.23 70.61 -81.21
N LYS A 384 29.00 69.54 -81.49
CA LYS A 384 30.40 69.36 -80.99
C LYS A 384 31.52 69.60 -82.01
N LYS A 385 31.23 69.82 -83.30
CA LYS A 385 32.22 70.38 -84.23
C LYS A 385 32.57 71.83 -83.82
N LYS A 386 31.60 72.65 -83.39
CA LYS A 386 31.81 74.06 -82.93
C LYS A 386 32.52 74.28 -81.57
N LYS A 387 32.61 73.31 -80.63
CA LYS A 387 33.16 73.54 -79.26
C LYS A 387 34.47 72.78 -78.93
N LYS A 388 35.13 72.15 -79.91
CA LYS A 388 36.28 71.25 -79.69
C LYS A 388 37.67 71.93 -79.75
N LYS A 389 37.77 73.21 -80.14
CA LYS A 389 39.03 73.99 -80.10
C LYS A 389 39.44 74.42 -78.66
N LYS A 390 38.52 74.71 -77.72
CA LYS A 390 38.86 75.39 -76.44
C LYS A 390 39.18 74.53 -75.17
N LYS A 391 39.09 73.18 -75.13
CA LYS A 391 39.18 72.41 -73.85
C LYS A 391 40.26 71.31 -73.73
N LYS A 392 41.26 71.28 -74.62
CA LYS A 392 42.37 70.29 -74.59
C LYS A 392 43.52 70.66 -73.63
N LYS A 393 43.59 71.90 -73.09
CA LYS A 393 44.66 72.36 -72.18
C LYS A 393 44.48 72.02 -70.69
N LYS A 394 43.27 71.77 -70.14
CA LYS A 394 43.06 71.31 -68.73
C LYS A 394 43.27 69.80 -68.50
N LYS A 395 44.29 69.32 -69.20
CA LYS A 395 45.02 68.05 -69.16
C LYS A 395 45.40 67.64 -67.73
N LYS A 396 45.62 66.33 -67.62
CA LYS A 396 46.76 65.69 -66.94
C LYS A 396 46.98 65.80 -65.42
N LYS A 397 46.57 66.82 -64.65
CA LYS A 397 46.85 66.85 -63.18
C LYS A 397 46.10 65.75 -62.35
N LYS A 398 44.94 65.25 -62.79
CA LYS A 398 44.11 64.27 -62.03
C LYS A 398 44.54 62.78 -62.09
N LYS A 399 45.57 62.43 -62.86
CA LYS A 399 45.92 61.00 -63.15
C LYS A 399 46.94 60.38 -62.17
N LYS A 400 47.77 61.16 -61.46
CA LYS A 400 48.79 60.63 -60.51
C LYS A 400 48.20 60.16 -59.15
N LYS A 401 47.19 60.83 -58.56
CA LYS A 401 46.58 60.43 -57.25
C LYS A 401 45.84 59.06 -57.25
N LYS A 402 45.48 58.49 -58.41
CA LYS A 402 44.68 57.23 -58.49
C LYS A 402 45.52 55.93 -58.45
N LYS A 403 46.84 55.98 -58.67
CA LYS A 403 47.72 54.78 -58.68
C LYS A 403 48.07 54.30 -57.26
N LYS A 404 48.32 55.20 -56.27
CA LYS A 404 48.63 54.82 -54.86
C LYS A 404 47.47 54.09 -54.13
N LYS A 405 46.19 54.47 -54.34
CA LYS A 405 45.01 53.79 -53.71
C LYS A 405 44.75 52.35 -54.19
N LYS A 406 45.31 51.90 -55.32
CA LYS A 406 45.10 50.55 -55.89
C LYS A 406 46.03 49.48 -55.27
N LYS A 407 47.25 49.84 -54.84
CA LYS A 407 48.20 48.89 -54.22
C LYS A 407 47.77 48.45 -52.81
N LYS A 408 47.29 49.35 -51.92
CA LYS A 408 46.77 49.00 -50.56
C LYS A 408 45.55 48.04 -50.58
N LYS A 409 44.67 48.09 -51.60
CA LYS A 409 43.51 47.19 -51.73
C LYS A 409 43.85 45.74 -52.16
N LYS A 410 45.00 45.51 -52.82
CA LYS A 410 45.42 44.15 -53.24
C LYS A 410 46.00 43.34 -52.07
N LYS A 411 46.78 43.95 -51.15
CA LYS A 411 47.32 43.28 -49.93
C LYS A 411 46.21 42.80 -48.98
N LYS A 412 45.18 43.62 -48.68
CA LYS A 412 44.02 43.21 -47.82
C LYS A 412 43.19 42.03 -48.40
N LYS A 413 43.15 41.85 -49.73
CA LYS A 413 42.41 40.72 -50.37
C LYS A 413 43.16 39.39 -50.29
N LYS A 414 44.51 39.38 -50.32
CA LYS A 414 45.33 38.15 -50.19
C LYS A 414 45.23 37.56 -48.77
N LYS A 415 45.32 38.38 -47.70
CA LYS A 415 45.15 37.92 -46.28
C LYS A 415 43.74 37.31 -46.02
N LYS A 416 42.65 37.89 -46.55
CA LYS A 416 41.28 37.33 -46.42
C LYS A 416 41.07 35.99 -47.16
N LYS A 417 41.82 35.70 -48.24
CA LYS A 417 41.75 34.41 -48.95
C LYS A 417 42.47 33.28 -48.19
N LYS A 418 43.64 33.54 -47.56
CA LYS A 418 44.36 32.56 -46.73
C LYS A 418 43.54 32.12 -45.50
N LYS A 419 42.94 33.06 -44.73
CA LYS A 419 42.04 32.72 -43.59
C LYS A 419 40.81 31.88 -44.00
N LYS A 420 40.23 32.09 -45.18
CA LYS A 420 39.10 31.29 -45.70
C LYS A 420 39.49 29.85 -46.11
N LYS A 421 40.71 29.61 -46.62
CA LYS A 421 41.21 28.26 -46.94
C LYS A 421 41.47 27.44 -45.67
N LYS A 422 42.10 28.00 -44.62
CA LYS A 422 42.30 27.32 -43.31
C LYS A 422 40.96 26.92 -42.63
N LYS A 423 39.94 27.80 -42.60
CA LYS A 423 38.59 27.47 -42.07
C LYS A 423 37.87 26.36 -42.86
N LYS A 424 38.09 26.23 -44.19
CA LYS A 424 37.53 25.14 -45.00
C LYS A 424 38.21 23.79 -44.75
N LYS A 425 39.54 23.73 -44.58
CA LYS A 425 40.28 22.49 -44.23
C LYS A 425 39.84 21.95 -42.86
N LYS A 426 39.75 22.79 -41.79
CA LYS A 426 39.24 22.37 -40.45
C LYS A 426 37.80 21.83 -40.51
N LYS A 427 36.89 22.43 -41.31
CA LYS A 427 35.51 21.91 -41.52
C LYS A 427 35.43 20.57 -42.26
N LYS A 428 36.34 20.28 -43.19
CA LYS A 428 36.42 18.97 -43.87
C LYS A 428 36.92 17.86 -42.91
N LYS A 429 37.97 18.12 -42.10
CA LYS A 429 38.48 17.17 -41.08
C LYS A 429 37.40 16.82 -40.03
N LYS A 430 36.67 17.80 -39.46
CA LYS A 430 35.53 17.54 -38.52
C LYS A 430 34.38 16.72 -39.17
N LYS A 431 34.12 16.88 -40.47
CA LYS A 431 33.10 16.09 -41.19
C LYS A 431 33.53 14.63 -41.42
N LYS A 432 34.80 14.36 -41.73
CA LYS A 432 35.35 12.99 -41.87
C LYS A 432 35.31 12.24 -40.52
N LYS A 433 35.75 12.85 -39.40
CA LYS A 433 35.64 12.26 -38.04
C LYS A 433 34.18 11.93 -37.65
N LYS A 434 33.20 12.82 -37.92
CA LYS A 434 31.77 12.54 -37.67
C LYS A 434 31.18 11.41 -38.54
N LYS A 435 31.67 11.20 -39.77
CA LYS A 435 31.25 10.06 -40.62
C LYS A 435 31.83 8.72 -40.11
N LYS A 436 33.11 8.67 -39.70
CA LYS A 436 33.73 7.46 -39.10
C LYS A 436 33.00 7.04 -37.80
N LYS A 437 32.73 7.97 -36.84
CA LYS A 437 31.95 7.67 -35.61
C LYS A 437 30.52 7.15 -35.91
N LYS A 438 29.85 7.65 -36.96
CA LYS A 438 28.52 7.15 -37.38
C LYS A 438 28.56 5.73 -37.99
N LYS A 439 29.59 5.38 -38.77
CA LYS A 439 29.77 4.02 -39.29
C LYS A 439 30.03 3.01 -38.16
N LYS A 440 30.93 3.31 -37.19
CA LYS A 440 31.16 2.46 -35.98
C LYS A 440 29.87 2.24 -35.16
N LYS A 441 29.07 3.30 -34.88
CA LYS A 441 27.77 3.16 -34.17
C LYS A 441 26.73 2.32 -34.94
N LYS A 442 26.72 2.34 -36.28
CA LYS A 442 25.84 1.48 -37.11
C LYS A 442 26.26 0.00 -37.07
N LYS A 443 27.57 -0.32 -37.14
CA LYS A 443 28.09 -1.70 -37.00
C LYS A 443 27.76 -2.29 -35.61
N LYS A 444 28.00 -1.56 -34.50
CA LYS A 444 27.62 -2.01 -33.14
C LYS A 444 26.11 -2.28 -32.99
N LYS A 445 25.23 -1.46 -33.60
CA LYS A 445 23.77 -1.70 -33.59
C LYS A 445 23.34 -2.93 -34.39
N LYS A 446 23.97 -3.24 -35.53
CA LYS A 446 23.69 -4.47 -36.30
C LYS A 446 24.13 -5.73 -35.51
N LYS A 447 25.32 -5.73 -34.87
CA LYS A 447 25.76 -6.84 -33.99
C LYS A 447 24.80 -7.09 -32.81
N LYS A 448 24.34 -6.04 -32.10
CA LYS A 448 23.34 -6.19 -31.00
C LYS A 448 21.98 -6.75 -31.49
N LYS A 449 21.51 -6.37 -32.69
CA LYS A 449 20.27 -6.94 -33.28
C LYS A 449 20.41 -8.43 -33.64
N LYS A 450 21.54 -8.86 -34.21
CA LYS A 450 21.80 -10.29 -34.49
C LYS A 450 21.84 -11.13 -33.19
N LYS A 451 22.52 -10.66 -32.12
CA LYS A 451 22.53 -11.34 -30.80
C LYS A 451 21.12 -11.47 -30.19
N LYS A 452 20.27 -10.43 -30.24
CA LYS A 452 18.87 -10.52 -29.75
C LYS A 452 18.00 -11.52 -30.54
N LYS A 453 18.15 -11.60 -31.87
CA LYS A 453 17.43 -12.62 -32.69
C LYS A 453 17.86 -14.05 -32.34
N LYS A 454 19.17 -14.33 -32.13
CA LYS A 454 19.65 -15.64 -31.67
C LYS A 454 19.08 -16.03 -30.29
N LYS A 455 19.04 -15.11 -29.31
CA LYS A 455 18.43 -15.37 -27.98
C LYS A 455 16.92 -15.69 -28.06
N LYS A 456 16.14 -14.99 -28.89
CA LYS A 456 14.70 -15.29 -29.08
C LYS A 456 14.46 -16.67 -29.71
N LYS A 457 15.28 -17.10 -30.69
CA LYS A 457 15.20 -18.46 -31.27
C LYS A 457 15.51 -19.56 -30.22
N LYS A 458 16.53 -19.37 -29.36
CA LYS A 458 16.84 -20.32 -28.25
C LYS A 458 15.69 -20.43 -27.23
N LYS A 459 15.06 -19.31 -26.83
CA LYS A 459 13.89 -19.34 -25.90
C LYS A 459 12.67 -20.07 -26.50
N LYS A 460 12.36 -19.89 -27.80
CA LYS A 460 11.27 -20.62 -28.47
C LYS A 460 11.52 -22.15 -28.53
N LYS A 461 12.77 -22.59 -28.79
CA LYS A 461 13.14 -24.02 -28.75
C LYS A 461 12.99 -24.63 -27.34
N LYS A 462 13.39 -23.93 -26.27
CA LYS A 462 13.19 -24.39 -24.87
C LYS A 462 11.70 -24.54 -24.49
N LYS A 463 10.82 -23.59 -24.89
CA LYS A 463 9.36 -23.69 -24.65
C LYS A 463 8.73 -24.90 -25.37
N LYS A 464 9.13 -25.21 -26.61
CA LYS A 464 8.65 -26.42 -27.34
C LYS A 464 9.09 -27.73 -26.65
N LYS A 465 10.34 -27.83 -26.16
CA LYS A 465 10.81 -29.01 -25.39
C LYS A 465 10.02 -29.23 -24.08
N LYS A 466 9.71 -28.16 -23.32
CA LYS A 466 8.89 -28.27 -22.09
C LYS A 466 7.45 -28.76 -22.36
N LYS A 467 6.80 -28.28 -23.44
CA LYS A 467 5.45 -28.77 -23.85
C LYS A 467 5.45 -30.27 -24.21
N LYS A 468 6.49 -30.76 -24.93
CA LYS A 468 6.62 -32.21 -25.24
C LYS A 468 6.81 -33.07 -23.98
N LYS A 469 7.62 -32.65 -23.00
CA LYS A 469 7.78 -33.37 -21.71
C LYS A 469 6.47 -33.46 -20.91
N LYS A 470 5.66 -32.38 -20.84
CA LYS A 470 4.34 -32.39 -20.16
C LYS A 470 3.35 -33.39 -20.81
N LYS A 471 3.29 -33.46 -22.16
CA LYS A 471 2.45 -34.45 -22.87
C LYS A 471 2.87 -35.90 -22.58
N LYS A 472 4.18 -36.22 -22.52
CA LYS A 472 4.66 -37.57 -22.16
C LYS A 472 4.28 -37.97 -20.71
N LYS A 473 4.38 -37.07 -19.73
CA LYS A 473 3.95 -37.34 -18.33
C LYS A 473 2.44 -37.64 -18.22
N LYS A 474 1.57 -36.90 -18.93
CA LYS A 474 0.12 -37.17 -18.95
C LYS A 474 -0.21 -38.56 -19.53
N LYS A 475 0.46 -39.00 -20.61
CA LYS A 475 0.27 -40.35 -21.17
C LYS A 475 0.69 -41.47 -20.19
N LYS A 476 1.81 -41.32 -19.46
CA LYS A 476 2.24 -42.30 -18.43
C LYS A 476 1.23 -42.44 -17.28
N LYS A 477 0.65 -41.33 -16.79
CA LYS A 477 -0.40 -41.37 -15.73
C LYS A 477 -1.66 -42.11 -16.19
N LYS A 478 -2.14 -41.90 -17.42
CA LYS A 478 -3.29 -42.63 -17.98
C LYS A 478 -3.05 -44.14 -18.07
N LYS A 479 -1.85 -44.59 -18.48
CA LYS A 479 -1.49 -46.02 -18.52
C LYS A 479 -1.47 -46.68 -17.12
N LYS A 480 -0.96 -45.99 -16.08
CA LYS A 480 -0.98 -46.52 -14.70
C LYS A 480 -2.41 -46.70 -14.15
N LYS A 481 -3.34 -45.77 -14.43
CA LYS A 481 -4.76 -45.92 -14.02
C LYS A 481 -5.44 -47.12 -14.68
N LYS A 482 -5.20 -47.39 -15.97
CA LYS A 482 -5.75 -48.58 -16.66
C LYS A 482 -5.23 -49.91 -16.07
N LYS A 483 -3.94 -50.00 -15.71
CA LYS A 483 -3.38 -51.22 -15.05
C LYS A 483 -4.01 -51.49 -13.67
N LYS A 484 -4.27 -50.46 -12.86
CA LYS A 484 -4.92 -50.63 -11.54
C LYS A 484 -6.37 -51.15 -11.67
N LYS A 485 -7.14 -50.67 -12.65
CA LYS A 485 -8.50 -51.18 -12.91
C LYS A 485 -8.51 -52.66 -13.31
N LYS A 486 -7.58 -53.11 -14.18
CA LYS A 486 -7.46 -54.53 -14.55
C LYS A 486 -7.13 -55.45 -13.37
N LYS A 487 -6.23 -55.04 -12.46
CA LYS A 487 -5.90 -55.83 -11.25
C LYS A 487 -7.10 -56.00 -10.30
N LYS A 488 -7.95 -54.97 -10.13
CA LYS A 488 -9.16 -55.08 -9.31
C LYS A 488 -10.20 -56.04 -9.91
N LYS A 489 -10.35 -56.07 -11.24
CA LYS A 489 -11.28 -57.00 -11.91
C LYS A 489 -10.86 -58.47 -11.69
N LYS A 490 -9.56 -58.78 -11.84
CA LYS A 490 -9.03 -60.14 -11.66
C LYS A 490 -9.16 -60.68 -10.22
N LYS A 491 -9.09 -59.80 -9.20
CA LYS A 491 -9.31 -60.22 -7.80
C LYS A 491 -10.76 -60.65 -7.52
N LYS A 492 -11.76 -59.95 -8.10
CA LYS A 492 -13.18 -60.31 -7.94
C LYS A 492 -13.51 -61.65 -8.61
N GLU A 493 -12.91 -61.89 -9.78
CA GLU A 493 -13.10 -63.12 -10.56
C GLU A 493 -12.54 -64.35 -9.84
N ASN A 494 -11.39 -64.22 -9.17
CA ASN A 494 -10.84 -65.30 -8.33
C ASN A 494 -11.71 -65.62 -7.11
N GLN A 495 -12.33 -64.63 -6.47
CA GLN A 495 -13.22 -64.89 -5.32
C GLN A 495 -14.46 -65.70 -5.74
N TYR A 496 -15.04 -65.38 -6.90
CA TYR A 496 -16.21 -66.11 -7.42
C TYR A 496 -15.90 -67.58 -7.73
N GLN A 497 -14.71 -67.87 -8.28
CA GLN A 497 -14.29 -69.24 -8.59
C GLN A 497 -14.08 -70.12 -7.35
N VAL A 498 -13.71 -69.54 -6.20
CA VAL A 498 -13.55 -70.29 -4.95
C VAL A 498 -14.90 -70.73 -4.41
N VAL A 499 -15.89 -69.83 -4.37
CA VAL A 499 -17.25 -70.14 -3.91
C VAL A 499 -17.91 -71.19 -4.80
N LYS A 500 -17.74 -71.09 -6.12
CA LYS A 500 -18.29 -72.06 -7.06
C LYS A 500 -17.77 -73.49 -6.81
N LYS A 501 -16.46 -73.66 -6.60
CA LYS A 501 -15.86 -74.97 -6.29
C LYS A 501 -16.39 -75.58 -5.00
N SER A 502 -16.66 -74.77 -3.98
CA SER A 502 -17.23 -75.28 -2.72
C SER A 502 -18.64 -75.80 -2.91
N ILE A 503 -19.45 -75.15 -3.76
CA ILE A 503 -20.81 -75.61 -4.10
C ILE A 503 -20.76 -76.90 -4.92
N ASP A 504 -19.89 -76.96 -5.93
CA ASP A 504 -19.73 -78.16 -6.78
C ASP A 504 -19.26 -79.38 -5.96
N ASN A 505 -18.46 -79.18 -4.91
CA ASN A 505 -18.03 -80.26 -4.01
C ASN A 505 -19.16 -80.77 -3.09
N LEU A 506 -20.06 -79.89 -2.64
CA LEU A 506 -21.23 -80.28 -1.83
C LEU A 506 -22.23 -81.08 -2.67
N LEU A 507 -22.47 -80.69 -3.92
CA LEU A 507 -23.33 -81.42 -4.85
C LEU A 507 -22.84 -82.85 -5.10
N LYS A 508 -21.52 -83.04 -5.25
CA LYS A 508 -20.95 -84.38 -5.47
C LYS A 508 -21.11 -85.32 -4.26
N LEU A 509 -21.11 -84.79 -3.04
CA LEU A 509 -21.34 -85.60 -1.84
C LEU A 509 -22.79 -86.13 -1.80
N CYS A 510 -23.76 -85.39 -2.34
CA CYS A 510 -25.14 -85.84 -2.41
C CYS A 510 -25.38 -86.95 -3.45
N ASP A 511 -24.54 -87.05 -4.50
CA ASP A 511 -24.74 -88.01 -5.59
C ASP A 511 -24.06 -89.37 -5.33
N THR A 512 -23.17 -89.50 -4.34
CA THR A 512 -22.32 -90.69 -4.16
C THR A 512 -22.94 -91.77 -3.25
N ASP A 513 -23.99 -91.45 -2.48
CA ASP A 513 -24.58 -92.37 -1.50
C ASP A 513 -25.80 -93.17 -2.02
N MET A 514 -26.05 -93.15 -3.34
CA MET A 514 -27.14 -93.90 -4.00
C MET A 514 -26.66 -95.23 -4.62
N ILE A 515 -25.52 -95.77 -4.20
CA ILE A 515 -24.90 -96.95 -4.81
C ILE A 515 -24.99 -98.18 -3.88
N GLU A 516 -25.72 -99.17 -4.39
CA GLU A 516 -25.64 -100.63 -4.16
C GLU A 516 -25.96 -101.19 -2.77
N LEU A 517 -27.24 -101.50 -2.58
CA LEU A 517 -27.80 -102.23 -1.44
C LEU A 517 -27.99 -103.74 -1.73
N ASN A 518 -27.28 -104.31 -2.73
CA ASN A 518 -27.61 -105.63 -3.28
C ASN A 518 -26.72 -106.81 -2.89
N ASP A 519 -25.62 -106.63 -2.13
CA ASP A 519 -24.71 -107.74 -1.78
C ASP A 519 -24.46 -107.86 -0.26
N ILE A 520 -25.52 -107.98 0.54
CA ILE A 520 -25.41 -108.39 1.95
C ILE A 520 -25.99 -109.80 2.08
N ASN A 521 -25.08 -110.78 2.04
CA ASN A 521 -25.40 -112.19 2.27
C ASN A 521 -25.85 -112.38 3.73
N LEU A 522 -27.13 -112.70 3.92
CA LEU A 522 -27.84 -112.81 5.19
C LEU A 522 -27.36 -114.03 6.01
N SER A 523 -26.39 -113.83 6.91
CA SER A 523 -26.11 -114.80 7.98
C SER A 523 -27.02 -114.56 9.19
N SER A 524 -27.94 -115.48 9.43
CA SER A 524 -28.60 -115.92 10.69
C SER A 524 -28.92 -114.94 11.84
N ASN A 525 -29.01 -113.62 11.62
CA ASN A 525 -29.92 -112.76 12.40
C ASN A 525 -30.21 -111.40 11.70
N PRO A 526 -31.12 -111.35 10.70
CA PRO A 526 -31.44 -110.15 9.93
C PRO A 526 -31.84 -108.92 10.77
N SER A 527 -32.43 -109.16 11.95
CA SER A 527 -32.87 -108.09 12.84
C SER A 527 -31.73 -107.16 13.27
N TYR A 528 -30.56 -107.72 13.59
CA TYR A 528 -29.43 -106.95 14.12
C TYR A 528 -28.75 -106.10 13.04
N VAL A 529 -28.66 -106.62 11.81
CA VAL A 529 -28.07 -105.88 10.68
C VAL A 529 -28.95 -104.69 10.31
N ILE A 530 -30.27 -104.88 10.26
CA ILE A 530 -31.23 -103.80 9.98
C ILE A 530 -31.16 -102.73 11.08
N GLU A 531 -31.08 -103.13 12.36
CA GLU A 531 -30.96 -102.20 13.48
C GLU A 531 -29.67 -101.38 13.44
N CYS A 532 -28.54 -101.99 13.08
CA CYS A 532 -27.27 -101.27 12.88
C CYS A 532 -27.34 -100.25 11.73
N TYR A 533 -27.94 -100.62 10.60
CA TYR A 533 -28.13 -99.70 9.47
C TYR A 533 -29.09 -98.55 9.81
N LEU A 534 -30.17 -98.82 10.56
CA LEU A 534 -31.09 -97.79 11.03
C LEU A 534 -30.41 -96.82 11.98
N LEU A 535 -29.57 -97.31 12.90
CA LEU A 535 -28.77 -96.46 13.79
C LEU A 535 -27.75 -95.60 13.03
N GLU A 536 -27.10 -96.15 12.00
CA GLU A 536 -26.17 -95.38 11.17
C GLU A 536 -26.91 -94.30 10.35
N LEU A 537 -28.06 -94.63 9.77
CA LEU A 537 -28.92 -93.66 9.08
C LEU A 537 -29.43 -92.58 10.04
N GLN A 538 -29.81 -92.94 11.26
CA GLN A 538 -30.24 -92.00 12.28
C GLN A 538 -29.11 -91.05 12.68
N ARG A 539 -27.87 -91.54 12.85
CA ARG A 539 -26.69 -90.70 13.08
C ARG A 539 -26.39 -89.78 11.89
N LYS A 540 -26.48 -90.27 10.65
CA LYS A 540 -26.32 -89.44 9.44
C LYS A 540 -27.41 -88.36 9.33
N LEU A 541 -28.65 -88.69 9.68
CA LEU A 541 -29.76 -87.74 9.73
C LEU A 541 -29.53 -86.69 10.83
N GLU A 542 -29.06 -87.08 12.00
CA GLU A 542 -28.78 -86.16 13.11
C GLU A 542 -27.60 -85.23 12.80
N THR A 543 -26.51 -85.75 12.22
CA THR A 543 -25.37 -84.93 11.78
C THR A 543 -25.77 -83.93 10.68
N THR A 544 -26.58 -84.35 9.71
CA THR A 544 -27.10 -83.43 8.67
C THR A 544 -28.07 -82.40 9.25
N ALA A 545 -28.95 -82.77 10.19
CA ALA A 545 -29.82 -81.84 10.90
C ALA A 545 -29.02 -80.78 11.67
N ASN A 546 -27.96 -81.19 12.37
CA ASN A 546 -27.06 -80.30 13.10
C ASN A 546 -26.30 -79.34 12.15
N GLU A 547 -25.82 -79.83 11.00
CA GLU A 547 -25.15 -79.00 10.01
C GLU A 547 -26.13 -78.00 9.36
N CYS A 548 -27.36 -78.42 9.07
CA CYS A 548 -28.44 -77.53 8.63
C CYS A 548 -28.71 -76.43 9.66
N GLN A 549 -28.82 -76.77 10.95
CA GLN A 549 -29.03 -75.80 12.02
C GLN A 549 -27.86 -74.81 12.14
N ARG A 550 -26.62 -75.30 11.98
CA ARG A 550 -25.41 -74.45 11.95
C ARG A 550 -25.42 -73.50 10.74
N ILE A 551 -25.80 -73.99 9.57
CA ILE A 551 -25.93 -73.17 8.35
C ILE A 551 -27.01 -72.10 8.53
N THR A 552 -28.16 -72.44 9.12
CA THR A 552 -29.23 -71.47 9.42
C THR A 552 -28.74 -70.36 10.35
N LYS A 553 -28.05 -70.70 11.45
CA LYS A 553 -27.46 -69.68 12.36
C LYS A 553 -26.43 -68.79 11.65
N LEU A 554 -25.66 -69.34 10.71
CA LEU A 554 -24.71 -68.56 9.91
C LEU A 554 -25.42 -67.63 8.92
N LEU A 555 -26.54 -68.07 8.32
CA LEU A 555 -27.38 -67.25 7.45
C LEU A 555 -28.02 -66.10 8.21
N ASP A 556 -28.59 -66.36 9.40
CA ASP A 556 -29.18 -65.33 10.27
C ASP A 556 -28.13 -64.27 10.66
N ALA A 557 -26.93 -64.72 11.07
CA ALA A 557 -25.83 -63.81 11.38
C ALA A 557 -25.42 -62.95 10.16
N LYS A 558 -25.44 -63.53 8.96
CA LYS A 558 -25.14 -62.80 7.71
C LYS A 558 -26.25 -61.84 7.32
N GLU A 559 -27.51 -62.17 7.60
CA GLU A 559 -28.63 -61.26 7.37
C GLU A 559 -28.55 -60.04 8.28
N ILE A 560 -28.25 -60.22 9.57
CA ILE A 560 -28.02 -59.12 10.52
C ILE A 560 -26.84 -58.24 10.07
N GLU A 561 -25.74 -58.84 9.63
CA GLU A 561 -24.60 -58.09 9.08
C GLU A 561 -25.02 -57.25 7.86
N ASN A 562 -25.83 -57.81 6.97
CA ASN A 562 -26.33 -57.12 5.78
C ASN A 562 -27.29 -55.97 6.12
N GLN A 563 -28.17 -56.15 7.11
CA GLN A 563 -29.04 -55.10 7.65
C GLN A 563 -28.22 -53.95 8.26
N ASN A 564 -27.16 -54.27 9.02
CA ASN A 564 -26.26 -53.26 9.58
C ASN A 564 -25.52 -52.49 8.48
N ILE A 565 -25.01 -53.18 7.45
CA ILE A 565 -24.37 -52.55 6.29
C ILE A 565 -25.37 -51.63 5.56
N ASN A 566 -26.63 -52.04 5.39
CA ASN A 566 -27.66 -51.22 4.76
C ASN A 566 -28.00 -49.97 5.59
N SER A 567 -28.10 -50.10 6.91
CA SER A 567 -28.27 -48.96 7.83
C SER A 567 -27.11 -47.97 7.71
N GLN A 568 -25.87 -48.47 7.70
CA GLN A 568 -24.68 -47.63 7.47
C GLN A 568 -24.68 -46.96 6.10
N CYS A 569 -25.10 -47.67 5.04
CA CYS A 569 -25.22 -47.09 3.70
C CYS A 569 -26.27 -45.98 3.65
N SER A 570 -27.38 -46.12 4.37
CA SER A 570 -28.41 -45.09 4.51
C SER A 570 -27.86 -43.82 5.19
N ILE A 571 -27.14 -43.98 6.30
CA ILE A 571 -26.47 -42.87 7.02
C ILE A 571 -25.43 -42.18 6.13
N ILE A 572 -24.66 -42.93 5.34
CA ILE A 572 -23.68 -42.35 4.42
C ILE A 572 -24.38 -41.56 3.30
N THR A 573 -25.52 -42.05 2.81
CA THR A 573 -26.29 -41.42 1.73
C THR A 573 -26.89 -40.09 2.20
N THR A 574 -27.53 -40.06 3.36
CA THR A 574 -28.07 -38.82 3.96
C THR A 574 -26.96 -37.79 4.22
N ASN A 575 -25.81 -38.21 4.74
CA ASN A 575 -24.65 -37.34 4.91
C ASN A 575 -24.12 -36.77 3.57
N TYR A 576 -24.12 -37.58 2.51
CA TYR A 576 -23.71 -37.14 1.18
C TYR A 576 -24.67 -36.11 0.59
N GLU A 577 -25.98 -36.28 0.81
CA GLU A 577 -27.01 -35.32 0.40
C GLU A 577 -26.88 -33.99 1.15
N GLN A 578 -26.71 -34.02 2.48
CA GLN A 578 -26.46 -32.82 3.28
C GLN A 578 -25.20 -32.08 2.81
N LEU A 579 -24.12 -32.82 2.54
CA LEU A 579 -22.88 -32.22 2.02
C LEU A 579 -23.09 -31.60 0.63
N THR A 580 -23.91 -32.22 -0.21
CA THR A 580 -24.25 -31.71 -1.55
C THR A 580 -25.04 -30.40 -1.45
N ILE A 581 -26.03 -30.33 -0.55
CA ILE A 581 -26.80 -29.11 -0.26
C ILE A 581 -25.85 -28.00 0.20
N LYS A 582 -24.95 -28.28 1.14
CA LYS A 582 -23.97 -27.31 1.65
C LYS A 582 -23.01 -26.82 0.56
N ILE A 583 -22.59 -27.69 -0.35
CA ILE A 583 -21.76 -27.31 -1.52
C ILE A 583 -22.52 -26.37 -2.44
N ASN A 584 -23.81 -26.62 -2.68
CA ASN A 584 -24.64 -25.76 -3.52
C ASN A 584 -24.83 -24.38 -2.89
N GLN A 585 -25.13 -24.30 -1.59
CA GLN A 585 -25.23 -23.05 -0.84
C GLN A 585 -23.92 -22.24 -0.91
N LEU A 586 -22.77 -22.89 -0.69
CA LEU A 586 -21.46 -22.24 -0.81
C LEU A 586 -21.17 -21.79 -2.25
N THR A 587 -21.68 -22.49 -3.25
CA THR A 587 -21.51 -22.12 -4.66
C THR A 587 -22.33 -20.89 -4.99
N GLU A 588 -23.57 -20.81 -4.51
CA GLU A 588 -24.44 -19.65 -4.65
C GLU A 588 -23.87 -18.41 -3.95
N PHE A 589 -23.44 -18.56 -2.69
CA PHE A 589 -22.78 -17.49 -1.94
C PHE A 589 -21.53 -16.95 -2.65
N ASN A 590 -20.72 -17.85 -3.23
CA ASN A 590 -19.55 -17.44 -4.03
C ASN A 590 -19.94 -16.67 -5.30
N GLU A 591 -21.07 -16.99 -5.92
CA GLU A 591 -21.55 -16.25 -7.09
C GLU A 591 -22.09 -14.86 -6.70
N GLN A 592 -22.81 -14.75 -5.58
CA GLN A 592 -23.22 -13.46 -5.00
C GLN A 592 -22.01 -12.57 -4.68
N LEU A 593 -20.96 -13.12 -4.05
CA LEU A 593 -19.72 -12.39 -3.78
C LEU A 593 -19.04 -11.90 -5.07
N LYS A 594 -19.04 -12.70 -6.14
CA LYS A 594 -18.51 -12.26 -7.44
C LYS A 594 -19.31 -11.09 -8.01
N GLN A 595 -20.63 -11.13 -7.90
CA GLN A 595 -21.49 -10.03 -8.36
C GLN A 595 -21.22 -8.75 -7.55
N GLN A 596 -21.10 -8.84 -6.23
CA GLN A 596 -20.73 -7.69 -5.39
C GLN A 596 -19.35 -7.12 -5.75
N ILE A 597 -18.37 -7.98 -6.03
CA ILE A 597 -17.04 -7.55 -6.51
C ILE A 597 -17.14 -6.82 -7.86
N LEU A 598 -17.98 -7.30 -8.78
CA LEU A 598 -18.19 -6.63 -10.08
C LEU A 598 -18.84 -5.26 -9.90
N GLN A 599 -19.86 -5.14 -9.04
CA GLN A 599 -20.50 -3.87 -8.72
C GLN A 599 -19.51 -2.87 -8.11
N LYS A 600 -18.75 -3.27 -7.09
CA LYS A 600 -17.73 -2.40 -6.47
C LYS A 600 -16.65 -1.97 -7.46
N ASN A 601 -16.24 -2.85 -8.38
CA ASN A 601 -15.29 -2.49 -9.43
C ASN A 601 -15.87 -1.44 -10.39
N HIS A 602 -17.15 -1.52 -10.74
CA HIS A 602 -17.82 -0.51 -11.54
C HIS A 602 -17.84 0.86 -10.84
N THR A 603 -18.17 0.90 -9.54
CA THR A 603 -18.12 2.12 -8.73
C THR A 603 -16.70 2.70 -8.66
N ILE A 604 -15.67 1.85 -8.51
CA ILE A 604 -14.27 2.30 -8.54
C ILE A 604 -13.90 2.90 -9.90
N GLU A 605 -14.41 2.37 -11.01
CA GLU A 605 -14.19 2.95 -12.34
C GLU A 605 -14.88 4.30 -12.50
N GLN A 606 -16.11 4.45 -12.02
CA GLN A 606 -16.83 5.75 -12.00
C GLN A 606 -16.05 6.80 -11.20
N LEU A 607 -15.65 6.48 -9.96
CA LEU A 607 -14.85 7.39 -9.12
C LEU A 607 -13.50 7.77 -9.76
N ARG A 608 -12.90 6.88 -10.55
CA ARG A 608 -11.68 7.20 -11.29
C ARG A 608 -11.93 8.20 -12.41
N ASP A 609 -13.05 8.08 -13.11
CA ASP A 609 -13.41 9.02 -14.17
C ASP A 609 -13.74 10.40 -13.58
N ASP A 610 -14.42 10.47 -12.43
CA ASP A 610 -14.67 11.71 -11.68
C ASP A 610 -13.37 12.37 -11.19
N LEU A 611 -12.43 11.56 -10.69
CA LEU A 611 -11.10 12.04 -10.30
C LEU A 611 -10.32 12.60 -11.50
N ILE A 612 -10.41 11.95 -12.67
CA ILE A 612 -9.79 12.44 -13.91
C ILE A 612 -10.42 13.77 -14.34
N TYR A 613 -11.74 13.89 -14.25
CA TYR A 613 -12.47 15.12 -14.55
C TYR A 613 -12.07 16.27 -13.62
N SER A 614 -12.03 16.00 -12.31
CA SER A 614 -11.64 16.98 -11.28
C SER A 614 -10.20 17.47 -11.47
N ASN A 615 -9.27 16.56 -11.76
CA ASN A 615 -7.87 16.93 -12.07
C ASN A 615 -7.77 17.81 -13.32
N LYS A 616 -8.59 17.55 -14.34
CA LYS A 616 -8.63 18.42 -15.53
C LYS A 616 -9.13 19.82 -15.18
N LYS A 617 -10.12 19.93 -14.28
CA LYS A 617 -10.62 21.24 -13.79
C LYS A 617 -9.55 21.98 -12.96
N ILE A 618 -8.77 21.27 -12.15
CA ILE A 618 -7.62 21.83 -11.43
C ILE A 618 -6.57 22.36 -12.42
N ASP A 619 -6.20 21.58 -13.44
CA ASP A 619 -5.27 22.04 -14.49
C ASP A 619 -5.79 23.33 -15.18
N GLU A 620 -7.09 23.44 -15.44
CA GLU A 620 -7.71 24.63 -16.03
C GLU A 620 -7.64 25.85 -15.09
N LEU A 621 -7.90 25.66 -13.79
CA LEU A 621 -7.78 26.69 -12.76
C LEU A 621 -6.33 27.15 -12.56
N GLU A 622 -5.36 26.23 -12.53
CA GLU A 622 -3.94 26.57 -12.45
C GLU A 622 -3.47 27.42 -13.64
N ASN A 623 -3.95 27.10 -14.85
CA ASN A 623 -3.65 27.90 -16.04
C ASN A 623 -4.29 29.30 -15.96
N SER A 624 -5.50 29.41 -15.41
CA SER A 624 -6.17 30.69 -15.16
C SER A 624 -5.40 31.53 -14.13
N LEU A 625 -4.99 30.91 -13.02
CA LEU A 625 -4.18 31.56 -11.97
C LEU A 625 -2.84 32.06 -12.53
N LEU A 626 -2.16 31.25 -13.35
CA LEU A 626 -0.93 31.67 -14.03
C LEU A 626 -1.18 32.86 -14.95
N HIS A 627 -2.33 32.92 -15.63
CA HIS A 627 -2.71 34.07 -16.46
C HIS A 627 -2.90 35.33 -15.60
N THR A 628 -3.64 35.24 -14.50
CA THR A 628 -3.86 36.34 -13.56
C THR A 628 -2.55 36.84 -12.96
N ASN A 629 -1.62 35.95 -12.60
CA ASN A 629 -0.30 36.35 -12.09
C ASN A 629 0.53 37.08 -13.16
N ASN A 630 0.45 36.67 -14.43
CA ASN A 630 1.08 37.42 -15.51
C ASN A 630 0.47 38.82 -15.70
N ILE A 631 -0.84 38.98 -15.48
CA ILE A 631 -1.51 40.29 -15.51
C ILE A 631 -1.03 41.15 -14.34
N LYS A 632 -1.01 40.61 -13.11
CA LYS A 632 -0.50 41.31 -11.92
C LYS A 632 0.94 41.80 -12.12
N HIS A 633 1.81 40.96 -12.68
CA HIS A 633 3.20 41.35 -12.99
C HIS A 633 3.27 42.51 -13.98
N LYS A 634 2.49 42.49 -15.06
CA LYS A 634 2.44 43.59 -16.03
C LYS A 634 1.89 44.89 -15.42
N LEU A 635 0.92 44.76 -14.52
CA LEU A 635 0.35 45.90 -13.81
C LEU A 635 1.39 46.53 -12.87
N PHE A 636 2.19 45.69 -12.20
CA PHE A 636 3.33 46.14 -11.39
C PHE A 636 4.41 46.84 -12.25
N GLU A 637 4.81 46.25 -13.38
CA GLU A 637 5.72 46.90 -14.35
C GLU A 637 5.18 48.25 -14.82
N SER A 638 3.87 48.33 -15.10
CA SER A 638 3.22 49.59 -15.51
C SER A 638 3.24 50.64 -14.39
N LYS A 639 3.04 50.25 -13.13
CA LYS A 639 3.14 51.16 -11.96
C LYS A 639 4.57 51.68 -11.77
N GLN A 640 5.58 50.82 -11.96
CA GLN A 640 6.99 51.26 -11.92
C GLN A 640 7.29 52.27 -13.03
N ILE A 641 6.80 52.01 -14.24
CA ILE A 641 6.95 52.95 -15.37
C ILE A 641 6.25 54.27 -15.07
N GLN A 642 5.03 54.26 -14.53
CA GLN A 642 4.31 55.48 -14.13
C GLN A 642 5.07 56.27 -13.06
N SER A 643 5.62 55.60 -12.05
CA SER A 643 6.42 56.25 -11.00
C SER A 643 7.68 56.89 -11.56
N SER A 644 8.38 56.20 -12.48
CA SER A 644 9.55 56.76 -13.18
C SER A 644 9.19 57.94 -14.08
N ILE A 645 8.05 57.90 -14.78
CA ILE A 645 7.56 59.03 -15.58
C ILE A 645 7.24 60.22 -14.67
N LYS A 646 6.61 60.00 -13.52
CA LYS A 646 6.28 61.06 -12.55
C LYS A 646 7.55 61.77 -12.05
N LEU A 647 8.57 60.99 -11.65
CA LEU A 647 9.88 61.54 -11.24
C LEU A 647 10.55 62.35 -12.36
N ASN A 648 10.50 61.86 -13.61
CA ASN A 648 11.07 62.59 -14.75
C ASN A 648 10.32 63.90 -15.03
N ILE A 649 8.99 63.94 -14.85
CA ILE A 649 8.19 65.17 -14.99
C ILE A 649 8.55 66.17 -13.89
N GLU A 650 8.63 65.72 -12.63
CA GLU A 650 9.06 66.57 -11.50
C GLU A 650 10.46 67.14 -11.72
N GLN A 651 11.40 66.33 -12.20
CA GLN A 651 12.74 66.80 -12.56
C GLN A 651 12.70 67.84 -13.69
N THR A 652 11.91 67.61 -14.74
CA THR A 652 11.78 68.57 -15.86
C THR A 652 11.17 69.90 -15.39
N ASN A 653 10.20 69.84 -14.47
CA ASN A 653 9.60 71.04 -13.89
C ASN A 653 10.61 71.85 -13.07
N LEU A 654 11.47 71.18 -12.30
CA LEU A 654 12.58 71.84 -11.57
C LEU A 654 13.59 72.47 -12.53
N GLU A 655 13.98 71.77 -13.61
CA GLU A 655 14.87 72.30 -14.64
C GLU A 655 14.27 73.53 -15.35
N ASN A 656 12.96 73.51 -15.64
CA ASN A 656 12.25 74.65 -16.21
C ASN A 656 12.17 75.84 -15.25
N LYS A 657 11.91 75.59 -13.95
CA LYS A 657 11.90 76.65 -12.92
C LYS A 657 13.27 77.33 -12.84
N LEU A 658 14.35 76.54 -12.81
CA LEU A 658 15.71 77.06 -12.82
C LEU A 658 16.03 77.85 -14.11
N PHE A 659 15.51 77.41 -15.25
CA PHE A 659 15.69 78.15 -16.51
C PHE A 659 14.96 79.50 -16.49
N ASN A 660 13.75 79.54 -15.94
CA ASN A 660 12.98 80.78 -15.80
C ASN A 660 13.66 81.76 -14.84
N GLU A 661 14.19 81.28 -13.72
CA GLU A 661 14.98 82.10 -12.78
C GLU A 661 16.19 82.74 -13.48
N LYS A 662 16.94 81.97 -14.28
CA LYS A 662 18.06 82.48 -15.08
C LYS A 662 17.63 83.47 -16.16
N LEU A 663 16.48 83.25 -16.77
CA LEU A 663 15.94 84.17 -17.77
C LEU A 663 15.57 85.51 -17.12
N ASN A 664 14.95 85.48 -15.94
CA ASN A 664 14.65 86.68 -15.16
C ASN A 664 15.92 87.41 -14.73
N GLU A 665 16.95 86.69 -14.28
CA GLU A 665 18.27 87.27 -13.95
C GLU A 665 18.93 87.92 -15.16
N MET A 666 18.87 87.28 -16.35
CA MET A 666 19.36 87.90 -17.58
C MET A 666 18.56 89.15 -17.96
N ASN A 667 17.24 89.14 -17.80
CA ASN A 667 16.39 90.29 -18.07
C ASN A 667 16.68 91.46 -17.12
N GLU A 668 16.92 91.18 -15.83
CA GLU A 668 17.39 92.15 -14.83
C GLU A 668 18.73 92.78 -15.24
N ILE A 669 19.70 91.97 -15.67
CA ILE A 669 20.98 92.47 -16.18
C ILE A 669 20.78 93.36 -17.41
N LEU A 670 19.90 92.95 -18.32
CA LEU A 670 19.61 93.69 -19.55
C LEU A 670 18.90 95.02 -19.25
N LEU A 671 18.01 95.05 -18.26
CA LEU A 671 17.35 96.26 -17.77
C LEU A 671 18.37 97.23 -17.14
N LYS A 672 19.31 96.72 -16.34
CA LYS A 672 20.42 97.50 -15.79
C LYS A 672 21.34 98.04 -16.89
N MET A 673 21.62 97.25 -17.92
CA MET A 673 22.39 97.73 -19.09
C MET A 673 21.65 98.81 -19.89
N ALA A 674 20.32 98.74 -19.98
CA ALA A 674 19.51 99.76 -20.65
C ALA A 674 19.42 101.08 -19.84
N GLN A 675 19.58 101.02 -18.51
CA GLN A 675 19.62 102.20 -17.63
C GLN A 675 20.93 103.00 -17.73
N TYR A 676 22.00 102.43 -18.30
CA TYR A 676 23.29 103.10 -18.51
C TYR A 676 23.71 103.01 -20.00
N PRO A 677 23.07 103.78 -20.90
CA PRO A 677 23.40 103.76 -22.33
C PRO A 677 24.83 104.29 -22.64
N ASP A 678 25.47 105.01 -21.71
CA ASP A 678 26.71 105.76 -21.97
C ASP A 678 28.02 104.97 -21.86
N LEU A 679 27.97 103.68 -21.53
CA LEU A 679 29.19 102.85 -21.36
C LEU A 679 29.69 102.18 -22.67
N ASN A 680 29.14 102.52 -23.83
CA ASN A 680 29.58 102.03 -25.15
C ASN A 680 29.83 103.14 -26.20
N GLY A 681 30.00 104.40 -25.79
CA GLY A 681 30.40 105.51 -26.67
C GLY A 681 31.92 105.74 -26.71
N PRO A 682 32.50 106.21 -27.83
CA PRO A 682 33.91 106.55 -27.92
C PRO A 682 34.23 107.75 -27.02
N ILE A 683 35.27 107.59 -26.21
CA ILE A 683 35.86 108.66 -25.41
C ILE A 683 36.29 109.78 -26.37
N ILE A 684 35.54 110.89 -26.36
CA ILE A 684 36.01 112.20 -26.80
C ILE A 684 36.02 113.05 -25.54
N ILE A 685 37.24 113.36 -25.13
CA ILE A 685 37.60 114.29 -24.07
C ILE A 685 37.39 115.69 -24.62
N GLU A 686 36.48 116.48 -24.06
CA GLU A 686 36.64 117.94 -23.96
C GLU A 686 36.01 118.46 -22.66
N ASN A 687 36.91 118.94 -21.80
CA ASN A 687 36.86 120.17 -21.00
C ASN A 687 35.93 120.37 -19.80
N GLU A 688 36.66 120.66 -18.71
CA GLU A 688 36.46 121.67 -17.67
C GLU A 688 35.80 121.25 -16.34
N ASN A 689 36.55 121.58 -15.27
CA ASN A 689 36.37 121.31 -13.85
C ASN A 689 36.73 119.89 -13.38
N ILE A 690 38.02 119.58 -13.44
CA ILE A 690 38.65 118.52 -12.65
C ILE A 690 39.22 119.17 -11.39
N GLU A 691 38.55 118.97 -10.25
CA GLU A 691 39.25 118.92 -8.96
C GLU A 691 40.30 117.81 -9.09
N GLU A 692 41.58 118.17 -8.93
CA GLU A 692 42.72 117.25 -8.97
C GLU A 692 42.50 116.11 -7.95
N LYS A 693 41.88 115.01 -8.41
CA LYS A 693 41.96 113.74 -7.71
C LYS A 693 43.40 113.29 -7.81
N SER A 694 44.07 113.33 -6.65
CA SER A 694 45.43 112.86 -6.45
C SER A 694 45.67 111.56 -7.23
N VAL A 695 46.85 111.43 -7.83
CA VAL A 695 47.33 110.22 -8.50
C VAL A 695 47.09 108.96 -7.64
N ASP A 696 47.08 109.12 -6.31
CA ASP A 696 46.77 108.05 -5.36
C ASP A 696 45.32 107.56 -5.45
N GLU A 697 44.34 108.40 -5.72
CA GLU A 697 42.93 107.99 -5.89
C GLU A 697 42.72 107.23 -7.20
N GLU A 698 43.36 107.66 -8.28
CA GLU A 698 43.30 106.93 -9.55
C GLU A 698 44.00 105.58 -9.44
N LEU A 699 45.18 105.53 -8.78
CA LEU A 699 45.88 104.29 -8.52
C LEU A 699 45.06 103.35 -7.63
N LYS A 700 44.38 103.89 -6.61
CA LYS A 700 43.47 103.13 -5.73
C LYS A 700 42.27 102.58 -6.51
N GLY A 701 41.71 103.35 -7.44
CA GLY A 701 40.66 102.90 -8.35
C GLY A 701 41.12 101.75 -9.26
N GLN A 702 42.34 101.84 -9.80
CA GLN A 702 42.93 100.78 -10.62
C GLN A 702 43.23 99.52 -9.80
N ILE A 703 43.71 99.66 -8.56
CA ILE A 703 43.94 98.53 -7.64
C ILE A 703 42.61 97.84 -7.33
N GLN A 704 41.55 98.58 -6.97
CA GLN A 704 40.23 98.00 -6.71
C GLN A 704 39.64 97.30 -7.93
N ALA A 705 39.78 97.88 -9.13
CA ALA A 705 39.35 97.25 -10.37
C ALA A 705 40.10 95.95 -10.65
N ASN A 706 41.40 95.91 -10.39
CA ASN A 706 42.22 94.71 -10.53
C ASN A 706 41.89 93.65 -9.48
N GLU A 707 41.61 94.02 -8.23
CA GLU A 707 41.13 93.10 -7.18
C GLU A 707 39.80 92.46 -7.56
N HIS A 708 38.86 93.24 -8.10
CA HIS A 708 37.60 92.72 -8.64
C HIS A 708 37.84 91.74 -9.79
N ARG A 709 38.75 92.08 -10.71
CA ARG A 709 39.11 91.21 -11.84
C ARG A 709 39.74 89.90 -11.37
N ILE A 710 40.64 89.95 -10.38
CA ILE A 710 41.26 88.78 -9.77
C ILE A 710 40.20 87.91 -9.09
N THR A 711 39.27 88.50 -8.34
CA THR A 711 38.18 87.78 -7.67
C THR A 711 37.32 87.03 -8.68
N LEU A 712 36.94 87.70 -9.77
CA LEU A 712 36.11 87.13 -10.83
C LEU A 712 36.83 86.00 -11.59
N LEU A 713 38.13 86.17 -11.87
CA LEU A 713 38.97 85.12 -12.46
C LEU A 713 39.15 83.92 -11.52
N THR A 714 39.28 84.17 -10.22
CA THR A 714 39.40 83.12 -9.20
C THR A 714 38.12 82.30 -9.12
N GLU A 715 36.96 82.96 -9.16
CA GLU A 715 35.68 82.27 -9.16
C GLU A 715 35.43 81.46 -10.44
N GLN A 716 35.78 82.01 -11.61
CA GLN A 716 35.73 81.26 -12.87
C GLN A 716 36.64 80.03 -12.84
N THR A 717 37.85 80.16 -12.29
CA THR A 717 38.79 79.04 -12.12
C THR A 717 38.22 77.97 -11.19
N LYS A 718 37.52 78.37 -10.11
CA LYS A 718 36.81 77.45 -9.20
C LYS A 718 35.70 76.70 -9.91
N ARG A 719 34.86 77.39 -10.70
CA ARG A 719 33.79 76.77 -11.51
C ARG A 719 34.35 75.76 -12.52
N LEU A 720 35.48 76.07 -13.18
CA LEU A 720 36.15 75.16 -14.10
C LEU A 720 36.73 73.92 -13.41
N ARG A 721 37.35 74.08 -12.22
CA ARG A 721 37.82 72.93 -11.42
C ARG A 721 36.67 72.02 -11.02
N ASN A 722 35.54 72.57 -10.57
CA ASN A 722 34.36 71.80 -10.21
C ASN A 722 33.77 71.04 -11.42
N ALA A 723 33.69 71.69 -12.58
CA ALA A 723 33.25 71.03 -13.81
C ALA A 723 34.18 69.88 -14.23
N LEU A 724 35.50 70.05 -14.09
CA LEU A 724 36.49 68.99 -14.33
C LEU A 724 36.32 67.81 -13.37
N LEU A 725 36.03 68.05 -12.08
CA LEU A 725 35.74 66.99 -11.11
C LEU A 725 34.50 66.19 -11.50
N VAL A 726 33.41 66.85 -11.88
CA VAL A 726 32.17 66.18 -12.34
C VAL A 726 32.43 65.33 -13.59
N LEU A 727 33.22 65.85 -14.53
CA LEU A 727 33.59 65.10 -15.74
C LEU A 727 34.46 63.87 -15.42
N ASN A 728 35.40 63.99 -14.48
CA ASN A 728 36.22 62.86 -14.04
C ASN A 728 35.39 61.80 -13.32
N ASN A 729 34.48 62.17 -12.42
CA ASN A 729 33.58 61.22 -11.74
C ASN A 729 32.68 60.50 -12.75
N LYS A 730 32.14 61.23 -13.74
CA LYS A 730 31.33 60.62 -14.81
C LYS A 730 32.15 59.66 -15.68
N LYS A 731 33.43 59.96 -15.90
CA LYS A 731 34.35 59.08 -16.64
C LYS A 731 34.68 57.81 -15.84
N GLN A 732 34.98 57.93 -14.55
CA GLN A 732 35.20 56.79 -13.66
C GLN A 732 33.97 55.88 -13.58
N ASN A 733 32.77 56.45 -13.50
CA ASN A 733 31.52 55.68 -13.54
C ASN A 733 31.28 54.98 -14.89
N MET A 734 31.71 55.58 -16.01
CA MET A 734 31.64 54.89 -17.32
C MET A 734 32.67 53.77 -17.45
N ASP A 735 33.85 53.92 -16.84
CA ASP A 735 34.89 52.89 -16.86
C ASP A 735 34.53 51.72 -15.93
N ALA A 736 33.97 51.98 -14.73
CA ALA A 736 33.48 50.95 -13.81
C ALA A 736 32.33 50.11 -14.40
N ASN A 737 31.39 50.74 -15.09
CA ASN A 737 30.28 50.04 -15.77
C ASN A 737 30.72 49.17 -16.96
N ASN A 738 31.93 49.35 -17.51
CA ASN A 738 32.44 48.51 -18.60
C ASN A 738 33.17 47.25 -18.11
N ASP A 739 33.61 47.21 -16.84
CA ASP A 739 34.31 46.07 -16.26
C ASP A 739 33.37 45.08 -15.54
N GLU A 740 32.24 45.54 -14.98
CA GLU A 740 31.25 44.64 -14.36
C GLU A 740 30.47 43.79 -15.39
N ASP A 741 30.25 44.32 -16.61
CA ASP A 741 29.51 43.61 -17.67
C ASP A 741 30.32 42.48 -18.35
N ASN A 742 31.64 42.39 -18.09
CA ASN A 742 32.49 41.32 -18.65
C ASN A 742 32.75 40.15 -17.68
N ASN A 743 32.60 40.31 -16.36
CA ASN A 743 32.94 39.26 -15.40
C ASN A 743 31.73 38.43 -14.89
N HIS A 744 30.49 38.94 -14.95
CA HIS A 744 29.33 38.14 -14.53
C HIS A 744 28.74 37.18 -15.59
N THR A 745 29.29 37.15 -16.82
CA THR A 745 28.72 36.34 -17.92
C THR A 745 29.47 35.01 -18.19
N GLU A 746 30.62 34.71 -17.56
CA GLU A 746 31.38 33.47 -17.82
C GLU A 746 31.36 32.38 -16.73
N GLN A 747 30.82 32.63 -15.52
CA GLN A 747 30.80 31.60 -14.45
C GLN A 747 29.42 31.01 -14.08
N SER A 748 28.28 31.60 -14.46
CA SER A 748 26.94 31.11 -14.05
C SER A 748 26.14 30.38 -15.17
N ILE A 749 26.79 29.80 -16.19
CA ILE A 749 26.09 29.08 -17.29
C ILE A 749 26.63 27.65 -17.51
N SER A 750 27.19 27.02 -16.47
CA SER A 750 27.68 25.63 -16.58
C SER A 750 26.61 24.57 -16.26
N GLU A 751 25.68 24.79 -15.33
CA GLU A 751 24.91 23.66 -14.78
C GLU A 751 23.40 23.61 -15.08
N ASP A 752 22.64 24.71 -15.15
CA ASP A 752 21.16 24.59 -15.14
C ASP A 752 20.37 24.93 -16.42
N MET A 753 20.85 24.50 -17.60
CA MET A 753 20.05 24.61 -18.84
C MET A 753 20.15 23.36 -19.74
N LYS A 754 19.61 22.23 -19.24
CA LYS A 754 19.11 21.14 -20.09
C LYS A 754 17.66 20.78 -19.77
N LEU A 755 16.71 21.63 -20.17
CA LEU A 755 15.33 21.32 -20.59
C LEU A 755 14.51 22.60 -20.38
N LEU A 756 14.38 23.50 -21.36
CA LEU A 756 13.22 23.50 -22.25
C LEU A 756 13.37 24.69 -23.22
N SER A 757 12.74 24.56 -24.37
CA SER A 757 12.52 25.64 -25.34
C SER A 757 11.20 25.32 -26.01
N PRO A 758 10.35 26.35 -26.18
CA PRO A 758 9.88 26.73 -27.51
C PRO A 758 10.03 28.25 -27.72
N GLU A 759 10.64 28.73 -28.80
CA GLU A 759 9.97 29.03 -30.09
C GLU A 759 8.72 29.91 -29.99
N THR A 760 8.90 31.23 -30.04
CA THR A 760 8.05 32.15 -30.81
C THR A 760 8.92 33.16 -31.58
N ASP A 761 8.67 33.21 -32.90
CA ASP A 761 9.34 34.04 -33.89
C ASP A 761 8.59 35.39 -33.98
N TYR A 762 9.31 36.51 -33.80
CA TYR A 762 8.86 37.87 -34.16
C TYR A 762 8.42 37.97 -35.64
N LEU A 763 7.24 38.57 -35.86
CA LEU A 763 6.75 39.05 -37.15
C LEU A 763 6.67 40.57 -37.12
N LEU A 764 7.61 41.20 -37.82
CA LEU A 764 7.59 42.61 -38.22
C LEU A 764 6.59 42.82 -39.37
N LEU A 765 5.63 43.74 -39.17
CA LEU A 765 5.02 44.54 -40.24
C LEU A 765 4.83 45.99 -39.76
N ALA A 766 5.26 46.92 -40.62
CA ALA A 766 4.84 48.32 -40.64
C ALA A 766 3.36 48.40 -41.09
N SER A 767 2.57 49.46 -40.88
CA SER A 767 2.80 50.86 -41.29
C SER A 767 1.63 51.76 -40.81
N ASN A 768 1.91 53.07 -40.68
CA ASN A 768 1.07 54.26 -40.98
C ASN A 768 -0.05 54.73 -40.02
N ASN A 769 0.21 55.90 -39.40
CA ASN A 769 -0.46 57.23 -39.49
C ASN A 769 -1.99 57.39 -39.67
N ASN A 770 -2.50 58.42 -38.95
CA ASN A 770 -3.73 59.23 -39.08
C ASN A 770 -5.02 58.56 -38.55
N ASP A 771 -6.00 59.19 -37.89
CA ASP A 771 -6.30 60.59 -37.52
C ASP A 771 -7.29 60.61 -36.33
N THR A 772 -7.47 61.81 -35.79
CA THR A 772 -8.36 62.38 -34.74
C THR A 772 -9.86 62.01 -34.66
N LYS A 773 -10.41 62.19 -33.43
CA LYS A 773 -11.74 62.71 -32.96
C LYS A 773 -12.42 61.77 -31.95
N LEU A 774 -12.59 62.16 -30.68
CA LEU A 774 -13.66 62.99 -30.07
C LEU A 774 -15.06 62.42 -30.31
N GLY A 775 -15.77 62.09 -29.23
CA GLY A 775 -17.16 61.65 -29.23
C GLY A 775 -17.56 60.85 -27.99
N SER A 776 -18.04 61.57 -26.98
CA SER A 776 -18.88 61.12 -25.88
C SER A 776 -20.15 60.40 -26.36
N GLU A 777 -20.64 59.40 -25.61
CA GLU A 777 -22.02 59.36 -25.07
C GLU A 777 -22.42 57.99 -24.47
N LYS A 778 -22.99 58.09 -23.26
CA LYS A 778 -24.18 57.45 -22.66
C LYS A 778 -24.49 55.96 -22.93
N ILE A 779 -24.47 55.23 -21.81
CA ILE A 779 -25.55 54.38 -21.23
C ILE A 779 -26.75 54.07 -22.15
N ASN A 780 -27.01 52.77 -22.38
CA ASN A 780 -28.37 52.24 -22.24
C ASN A 780 -28.40 50.72 -21.97
N ILE A 781 -29.20 50.37 -20.97
CA ILE A 781 -29.65 49.04 -20.55
C ILE A 781 -30.72 48.57 -21.53
N VAL A 782 -30.74 47.30 -21.95
CA VAL A 782 -31.96 46.47 -22.16
C VAL A 782 -31.56 44.99 -22.18
N ALA A 783 -32.19 44.22 -21.31
CA ALA A 783 -32.24 42.76 -21.32
C ALA A 783 -33.20 42.27 -22.40
N SER A 784 -32.95 41.11 -23.01
CA SER A 784 -34.02 40.20 -23.48
C SER A 784 -33.48 38.80 -23.80
N ILE A 785 -34.16 37.85 -23.18
CA ILE A 785 -34.29 36.42 -23.42
C ILE A 785 -34.75 36.18 -24.88
N ASP A 786 -34.22 35.17 -25.58
CA ASP A 786 -35.02 34.00 -25.98
C ASP A 786 -34.29 32.92 -26.78
N ASN A 787 -34.89 31.74 -26.67
CA ASN A 787 -34.62 30.46 -27.29
C ASN A 787 -34.49 30.49 -28.84
N ASN A 788 -33.74 29.54 -29.41
CA ASN A 788 -34.30 28.66 -30.45
C ASN A 788 -33.41 27.50 -30.88
N SER A 789 -34.10 26.38 -31.06
CA SER A 789 -33.71 25.08 -31.61
C SER A 789 -33.64 25.04 -33.15
N SER A 790 -33.26 23.86 -33.64
CA SER A 790 -33.48 23.24 -34.97
C SER A 790 -32.71 23.80 -36.19
N GLU A 791 -31.78 22.99 -36.71
CA GLU A 791 -31.91 22.22 -37.96
C GLU A 791 -31.74 23.04 -39.25
N ASN A 792 -30.68 22.77 -40.01
CA ASN A 792 -30.86 22.11 -41.31
C ASN A 792 -29.57 21.72 -42.03
N GLN A 793 -29.76 20.70 -42.86
CA GLN A 793 -28.84 19.94 -43.69
C GLN A 793 -28.19 20.77 -44.83
N SER A 794 -27.01 20.35 -45.30
CA SER A 794 -26.77 20.23 -46.76
C SER A 794 -25.59 19.31 -47.08
N VAL A 795 -25.93 18.10 -47.54
CA VAL A 795 -25.43 17.36 -48.70
C VAL A 795 -24.15 17.85 -49.39
N LYS A 796 -23.16 16.95 -49.57
CA LYS A 796 -22.56 16.65 -50.90
C LYS A 796 -21.72 15.37 -50.91
N ASP A 797 -22.07 14.56 -51.91
CA ASP A 797 -21.58 13.23 -52.28
C ASP A 797 -20.07 13.13 -52.55
N TYR A 798 -19.53 11.91 -52.43
CA TYR A 798 -18.93 11.22 -53.57
C TYR A 798 -18.78 9.71 -53.27
N SER A 799 -19.11 8.96 -54.30
CA SER A 799 -19.39 7.54 -54.43
C SER A 799 -18.18 6.63 -54.55
N CYS A 800 -18.51 5.32 -54.51
CA CYS A 800 -17.92 4.22 -55.28
C CYS A 800 -16.93 3.28 -54.57
N GLY A 801 -17.38 2.03 -54.36
CA GLY A 801 -16.78 0.93 -55.11
C GLY A 801 -16.29 -0.31 -54.34
N ARG A 802 -17.12 -1.36 -54.42
CA ARG A 802 -16.80 -2.81 -54.51
C ARG A 802 -16.45 -3.61 -53.25
N GLN A 803 -17.45 -4.42 -52.86
CA GLN A 803 -17.32 -5.72 -52.21
C GLN A 803 -16.85 -6.82 -53.20
N LYS A 804 -16.21 -7.87 -52.65
CA LYS A 804 -16.23 -9.24 -53.20
C LYS A 804 -16.39 -10.22 -52.03
N THR A 805 -17.03 -11.33 -52.35
CA THR A 805 -17.90 -12.24 -51.59
C THR A 805 -17.23 -13.54 -51.08
N TYR A 806 -18.06 -14.35 -50.37
CA TYR A 806 -17.97 -15.81 -50.06
C TYR A 806 -17.16 -16.22 -48.80
N THR A 807 -17.58 -17.18 -47.94
CA THR A 807 -18.64 -18.22 -47.98
C THR A 807 -19.01 -18.69 -46.55
N LYS A 808 -20.24 -19.25 -46.43
CA LYS A 808 -20.86 -20.02 -45.34
C LYS A 808 -20.00 -21.12 -44.68
N SER A 809 -20.27 -21.42 -43.40
CA SER A 809 -20.43 -22.80 -42.92
C SER A 809 -21.39 -22.88 -41.72
N THR A 810 -22.44 -23.64 -41.92
CA THR A 810 -23.50 -24.16 -41.04
C THR A 810 -23.00 -24.95 -39.82
N MET A 811 -23.80 -24.97 -38.74
CA MET A 811 -24.05 -26.10 -37.81
C MET A 811 -25.25 -25.73 -36.89
N PRO A 812 -26.02 -26.71 -36.37
CA PRO A 812 -27.48 -26.62 -36.26
C PRO A 812 -28.03 -26.25 -34.87
N SER A 813 -29.25 -25.74 -34.93
CA SER A 813 -30.23 -25.54 -33.85
C SER A 813 -30.96 -26.84 -33.53
N ASN A 814 -31.17 -27.11 -32.23
CA ASN A 814 -32.27 -27.93 -31.75
C ASN A 814 -33.22 -27.01 -30.99
N GLU A 815 -34.48 -27.05 -31.43
CA GLU A 815 -35.67 -26.51 -30.80
C GLU A 815 -36.00 -27.27 -29.50
N ILE A 816 -36.65 -26.61 -28.54
CA ILE A 816 -37.83 -27.10 -27.81
C ILE A 816 -38.64 -25.87 -27.41
N ASN A 817 -39.95 -25.98 -27.66
CA ASN A 817 -41.03 -25.02 -27.53
C ASN A 817 -41.51 -24.79 -26.09
N ASN A 818 -42.44 -23.81 -26.02
CA ASN A 818 -43.47 -23.53 -25.00
C ASN A 818 -43.07 -22.49 -23.94
N SER A 819 -43.88 -21.50 -23.57
CA SER A 819 -45.12 -20.89 -24.09
C SER A 819 -45.40 -19.67 -23.20
N HIS A 820 -46.00 -18.61 -23.75
CA HIS A 820 -46.67 -17.53 -23.01
C HIS A 820 -47.76 -18.13 -22.06
N SER A 821 -48.24 -17.51 -20.98
CA SER A 821 -48.69 -16.14 -20.77
C SER A 821 -49.01 -15.86 -19.27
N ASN A 822 -49.47 -14.63 -19.00
CA ASN A 822 -50.33 -14.17 -17.90
C ASN A 822 -49.70 -13.39 -16.73
N VAL A 823 -49.79 -12.07 -16.95
CA VAL A 823 -49.90 -11.00 -15.95
C VAL A 823 -51.30 -11.08 -15.32
N GLN A 824 -51.38 -11.07 -13.99
CA GLN A 824 -52.59 -10.65 -13.26
C GLN A 824 -52.17 -9.91 -11.98
N LEU A 825 -52.68 -8.67 -11.87
CA LEU A 825 -52.80 -7.89 -10.64
C LEU A 825 -54.02 -8.38 -9.85
N TRP A 826 -53.93 -8.49 -8.52
CA TRP A 826 -54.86 -7.90 -7.54
C TRP A 826 -54.48 -8.21 -6.07
N CYS A 827 -54.58 -7.17 -5.24
CA CYS A 827 -54.96 -7.02 -3.82
C CYS A 827 -54.51 -8.03 -2.72
N GLY A 828 -53.96 -7.48 -1.61
CA GLY A 828 -53.75 -8.16 -0.31
C GLY A 828 -55.06 -8.29 0.51
N PRO A 829 -55.04 -8.32 1.88
CA PRO A 829 -53.96 -8.50 2.85
C PRO A 829 -54.21 -9.70 3.82
N ARG A 830 -53.26 -9.93 4.75
CA ARG A 830 -53.36 -10.57 6.09
C ARG A 830 -52.40 -11.74 6.33
N LYS A 831 -51.47 -11.53 7.25
CA LYS A 831 -51.27 -12.23 8.55
C LYS A 831 -49.80 -12.04 8.95
N GLY A 832 -49.57 -11.03 9.79
CA GLY A 832 -48.26 -10.76 10.37
C GLY A 832 -47.91 -11.85 11.37
N ASN A 833 -46.80 -12.55 11.11
CA ASN A 833 -46.25 -13.53 12.02
C ASN A 833 -45.42 -12.82 13.10
N LEU A 834 -45.67 -13.25 14.34
CA LEU A 834 -44.99 -12.89 15.60
C LEU A 834 -43.45 -13.14 15.60
N ILE A 835 -42.90 -13.62 14.49
CA ILE A 835 -41.51 -14.05 14.33
C ILE A 835 -40.59 -12.87 13.96
N ASP A 836 -41.11 -11.83 13.30
CA ASP A 836 -40.30 -10.68 12.88
C ASP A 836 -40.00 -9.70 14.03
N LEU A 837 -40.79 -9.73 15.12
CA LEU A 837 -40.54 -8.92 16.32
C LEU A 837 -39.43 -9.51 17.20
N ILE A 838 -39.28 -10.84 17.20
CA ILE A 838 -38.22 -11.55 17.96
C ILE A 838 -36.86 -11.38 17.28
N HIS A 839 -36.84 -11.28 15.95
CA HIS A 839 -35.61 -11.02 15.20
C HIS A 839 -35.08 -9.58 15.38
N ALA A 840 -35.96 -8.61 15.65
CA ALA A 840 -35.56 -7.21 15.91
C ALA A 840 -34.95 -7.03 17.31
N LEU A 841 -35.40 -7.81 18.31
CA LEU A 841 -34.87 -7.74 19.68
C LEU A 841 -33.47 -8.34 19.83
N PHE A 842 -33.10 -9.34 19.01
CA PHE A 842 -31.76 -9.95 19.06
C PHE A 842 -30.65 -9.12 18.41
N VAL A 843 -31.00 -8.16 17.53
CA VAL A 843 -30.01 -7.33 16.82
C VAL A 843 -29.59 -6.09 17.63
N CYS A 844 -30.32 -5.73 18.70
CA CYS A 844 -30.00 -4.57 19.54
C CYS A 844 -29.18 -4.88 20.81
N CYS A 845 -28.77 -6.13 21.06
CA CYS A 845 -28.01 -6.52 22.25
C CYS A 845 -26.76 -7.36 21.95
N GLY A 846 -26.06 -7.06 20.84
CA GLY A 846 -24.76 -7.67 20.50
C GLY A 846 -23.63 -6.67 20.43
#